data_AF-A0AA36NGC4-F1
#
_entry.id   AF-A0AA36NGC4-F1
#
_cell.length_a   1.000
_cell.length_b   1.000
_cell.length_c   1.000
_cell.angle_alpha   90.00
_cell.angle_beta   90.00
_cell.angle_gamma   90.00
#
_symmetry.space_group_name_H-M   'P 1'
#
loop_
_entity.id
_entity.type
_entity.pdbx_description
1 polymer ?
#
loop_
_entity_poly.entity_id
_entity_poly.type
_entity_poly.pdbx_seq_one_letter_code
_entity_poly.pdbx_strand_id
1 'polypeptide(L)'
;MGVETTKGRRSRGVRSRILLTAISWLFLHTVHLFTIPHGRISPSRPGWKDSRGPQVTRWHPGRGGVALRASPQQDWLAKSREEVEGFKKAQVPSWAEAVLIDGGLEADDEFIQRTVTALQQQGVTGKSLLKLTLEKLMAAPYSVPGGPAELLAEKIRLLQQPEVENPRFSATDLLDFEDRFLNSRINNKDERPFLEREAVVESVVKQLEQIQRNGTNKPTVLALWSPRGTGKTSLIRHLALNVPNFAESRGCGRLLVFDAVRIPSALLRKDPDLLASAIILWHLCRIFDGYSVEVSQGPPIGFQRRTFSDLVITLESSRLSQSPPAVDSFEAWLRLRCKTKEAVFEQWLSVTSAAFNATPDCACLVFLDQAELLVNRQVEGVSQHGGQKSAFTEILGEFPQKMGMFSAGTVNILTDRPSEEYTSLEVLEVPALPPLSLQAARRAMAEWGGPQYKKKEFNNIHLFSAGVPRLLEAAFQTWGELASTAQVALNAMSQKFRSSYADAAPYFRQPEVALALVLCSAVRWPAEGYQLVPGTSVRWSDIFRAGAAFPNNKSVLVPRLWWCEDTNIKDAIRNDLKELNIDLEGLLPDSLQLLNSPTRGATERGEKWEELVANSLAARFRLHCIARNLSAEVTWVPFLKIYPTEDPHLRAVLEPFEVCWSDGVEYPNGQGNEATVMSDVGKAIKSNRNFATAHHDLLIPVRCKATGKLEFIAAQCRYGKKQDAGGLKLQDKAKKDNFEDMQNVLLQICSESEGWQSFTNETWARRQEEKKYSLMSCETIISQLDVLKLL
;
A
#
# COMPACT_ATOMS: atom_id res chain seq x y z
N MET A 1 -40.28 -41.85 -37.25
CA MET A 1 -41.60 -42.47 -37.53
C MET A 1 -42.39 -42.50 -36.22
N GLY A 2 -43.72 -42.37 -36.30
CA GLY A 2 -44.62 -41.81 -35.27
C GLY A 2 -44.56 -42.42 -33.86
N VAL A 3 -45.08 -41.69 -32.86
CA VAL A 3 -46.50 -41.72 -32.44
C VAL A 3 -46.78 -40.52 -31.54
N GLU A 4 -47.87 -39.82 -31.84
CA GLU A 4 -48.54 -38.83 -30.99
C GLU A 4 -49.38 -39.50 -29.89
N THR A 5 -49.58 -38.82 -28.75
CA THR A 5 -50.88 -38.47 -28.13
C THR A 5 -50.59 -37.77 -26.79
N THR A 6 -50.76 -36.43 -26.68
CA THR A 6 -51.97 -35.69 -26.23
C THR A 6 -52.47 -36.10 -24.83
N LYS A 7 -52.85 -35.23 -23.88
CA LYS A 7 -53.33 -33.84 -23.90
C LYS A 7 -53.59 -33.41 -22.44
N GLY A 8 -53.57 -32.09 -22.17
CA GLY A 8 -54.39 -31.46 -21.12
C GLY A 8 -53.66 -30.36 -20.33
N ARG A 9 -53.49 -29.13 -20.88
CA ARG A 9 -54.38 -27.94 -20.73
C ARG A 9 -54.58 -27.51 -19.26
N ARG A 10 -54.45 -26.22 -18.88
CA ARG A 10 -54.76 -24.98 -19.62
C ARG A 10 -54.27 -23.72 -18.87
N SER A 11 -53.73 -22.77 -19.66
CA SER A 11 -54.01 -21.31 -19.70
C SER A 11 -53.85 -20.46 -18.41
N ARG A 12 -53.25 -19.27 -18.44
CA ARG A 12 -53.29 -18.13 -19.40
C ARG A 12 -51.91 -17.41 -19.31
N GLY A 13 -51.22 -16.99 -20.37
CA GLY A 13 -51.64 -16.07 -21.43
C GLY A 13 -51.71 -14.63 -20.87
N VAL A 14 -51.02 -13.59 -21.34
CA VAL A 14 -50.57 -13.25 -22.69
C VAL A 14 -49.61 -12.04 -22.62
N ARG A 15 -48.46 -12.14 -23.33
CA ARG A 15 -47.77 -11.21 -24.29
C ARG A 15 -47.75 -9.69 -24.00
N SER A 16 -46.72 -8.92 -24.36
CA SER A 16 -46.05 -8.78 -25.67
C SER A 16 -44.82 -7.86 -25.53
N ARG A 17 -43.65 -8.26 -26.04
CA ARG A 17 -42.98 -7.82 -27.30
C ARG A 17 -42.26 -6.45 -27.28
N ILE A 18 -40.94 -6.53 -27.19
CA ILE A 18 -39.91 -6.09 -28.16
C ILE A 18 -40.30 -4.96 -29.15
N LEU A 19 -39.53 -3.86 -29.11
CA LEU A 19 -38.99 -3.23 -30.32
C LEU A 19 -37.66 -2.50 -30.02
N LEU A 20 -36.65 -2.78 -30.85
CA LEU A 20 -35.36 -2.07 -30.93
C LEU A 20 -35.54 -0.65 -31.49
N THR A 21 -34.78 0.31 -30.98
CA THR A 21 -34.04 1.28 -31.83
C THR A 21 -32.91 1.92 -31.03
N ALA A 22 -31.79 2.20 -31.71
CA ALA A 22 -30.54 2.64 -31.13
C ALA A 22 -30.18 4.07 -31.58
N ILE A 23 -29.30 4.70 -30.79
CA ILE A 23 -28.31 5.75 -31.14
C ILE A 23 -28.75 7.23 -31.07
N SER A 24 -28.20 7.91 -30.05
CA SER A 24 -27.40 9.16 -30.06
C SER A 24 -27.87 10.41 -29.30
N TRP A 25 -26.88 10.92 -28.55
CA TRP A 25 -26.52 12.34 -28.29
C TRP A 25 -27.02 13.08 -27.02
N LEU A 26 -26.07 13.14 -26.07
CA LEU A 26 -25.54 14.30 -25.31
C LEU A 26 -26.45 15.45 -24.80
N PHE A 27 -26.31 15.65 -23.48
CA PHE A 27 -26.10 16.91 -22.73
C PHE A 27 -27.30 17.82 -22.32
N LEU A 28 -27.51 17.81 -20.98
CA LEU A 28 -27.49 18.96 -20.04
C LEU A 28 -28.71 19.90 -19.90
N HIS A 29 -29.39 19.80 -18.74
CA HIS A 29 -29.74 20.84 -17.74
C HIS A 29 -30.92 20.32 -16.87
N THR A 30 -30.96 20.49 -15.54
CA THR A 30 -31.23 21.79 -14.88
C THR A 30 -30.98 21.69 -13.37
N VAL A 31 -30.55 22.84 -12.81
CA VAL A 31 -30.25 23.17 -11.41
C VAL A 31 -31.47 23.75 -10.69
N HIS A 32 -31.63 23.47 -9.39
CA HIS A 32 -32.30 24.31 -8.37
C HIS A 32 -31.62 24.00 -7.03
N LEU A 33 -31.39 24.88 -6.06
CA LEU A 33 -31.71 26.28 -5.76
C LEU A 33 -30.84 26.64 -4.54
N PHE A 34 -30.25 27.83 -4.45
CA PHE A 34 -30.26 28.70 -3.25
C PHE A 34 -29.53 30.02 -3.56
N THR A 35 -30.30 31.09 -3.54
CA THR A 35 -29.95 32.52 -3.58
C THR A 35 -29.74 33.08 -2.18
N ILE A 36 -28.76 33.97 -1.97
CA ILE A 36 -28.82 35.22 -1.14
C ILE A 36 -27.70 36.20 -1.65
N PRO A 37 -27.88 37.54 -1.62
CA PRO A 37 -27.39 38.44 -2.66
C PRO A 37 -26.41 39.57 -2.25
N HIS A 38 -25.96 40.27 -3.31
CA HIS A 38 -25.60 41.70 -3.43
C HIS A 38 -24.21 42.24 -3.05
N GLY A 39 -23.53 42.74 -4.11
CA GLY A 39 -22.53 43.81 -4.09
C GLY A 39 -22.11 44.19 -5.52
N ARG A 40 -22.79 45.17 -6.13
CA ARG A 40 -22.53 45.73 -7.48
C ARG A 40 -21.37 46.73 -7.45
N ILE A 41 -20.49 46.76 -8.46
CA ILE A 41 -20.10 47.97 -9.23
C ILE A 41 -19.83 47.57 -10.69
N SER A 42 -20.43 48.33 -11.63
CA SER A 42 -20.41 48.15 -13.09
C SER A 42 -19.12 48.62 -13.78
N PRO A 43 -18.88 48.19 -15.04
CA PRO A 43 -17.78 48.62 -15.89
C PRO A 43 -18.17 49.76 -16.85
N SER A 44 -17.18 50.51 -17.33
CA SER A 44 -17.32 51.40 -18.50
C SER A 44 -16.08 51.34 -19.40
N ARG A 45 -16.27 50.76 -20.59
CA ARG A 45 -15.58 51.15 -21.85
C ARG A 45 -16.37 52.33 -22.47
N PRO A 46 -15.77 53.22 -23.29
CA PRO A 46 -15.64 52.92 -24.73
C PRO A 46 -14.48 53.61 -25.48
N GLY A 47 -14.13 53.05 -26.66
CA GLY A 47 -13.95 53.89 -27.85
C GLY A 47 -12.64 53.85 -28.63
N TRP A 48 -12.67 53.10 -29.74
CA TRP A 48 -12.28 53.53 -31.11
C TRP A 48 -10.84 53.35 -31.67
N LYS A 49 -10.84 52.58 -32.77
CA LYS A 49 -10.33 52.87 -34.13
C LYS A 49 -9.14 52.06 -34.67
N ASP A 50 -9.46 51.34 -35.74
CA ASP A 50 -8.60 50.80 -36.79
C ASP A 50 -7.48 51.75 -37.23
N SER A 51 -6.30 51.20 -37.53
CA SER A 51 -5.79 51.19 -38.90
C SER A 51 -4.44 50.45 -39.06
N ARG A 52 -4.40 49.64 -40.13
CA ARG A 52 -3.22 49.33 -40.98
C ARG A 52 -2.08 48.50 -40.36
N GLY A 53 -2.09 47.20 -40.67
CA GLY A 53 -0.87 46.39 -40.68
C GLY A 53 0.03 46.67 -41.90
N PRO A 54 1.27 46.18 -41.88
CA PRO A 54 1.96 45.83 -43.11
C PRO A 54 2.54 44.41 -43.08
N GLN A 55 2.17 43.69 -44.14
CA GLN A 55 2.95 42.79 -44.99
C GLN A 55 4.18 42.03 -44.44
N VAL A 56 4.02 40.72 -44.50
CA VAL A 56 5.03 39.67 -44.61
C VAL A 56 5.97 39.96 -45.80
N THR A 57 7.28 40.00 -45.54
CA THR A 57 8.31 39.85 -46.57
C THR A 57 9.05 38.51 -46.40
N ARG A 58 9.02 37.73 -47.47
CA ARG A 58 9.87 36.55 -47.71
C ARG A 58 11.34 36.93 -47.60
N TRP A 59 12.15 36.09 -46.97
CA TRP A 59 13.60 36.08 -47.11
C TRP A 59 14.05 34.80 -47.82
N HIS A 60 14.80 34.97 -48.92
CA HIS A 60 15.55 33.91 -49.61
C HIS A 60 16.98 33.82 -49.04
N PRO A 61 17.63 32.65 -49.11
CA PRO A 61 18.95 32.43 -48.53
C PRO A 61 20.05 32.92 -49.50
N GLY A 62 20.77 33.96 -49.09
CA GLY A 62 21.98 34.44 -49.75
C GLY A 62 23.23 33.99 -49.00
N ARG A 63 24.19 33.44 -49.74
CA ARG A 63 25.51 32.98 -49.30
C ARG A 63 26.28 34.07 -48.53
N GLY A 64 26.88 33.69 -47.42
CA GLY A 64 27.90 34.47 -46.71
C GLY A 64 28.04 33.96 -45.28
N GLY A 65 29.13 33.26 -44.98
CA GLY A 65 29.45 32.85 -43.62
C GLY A 65 29.66 34.09 -42.74
N VAL A 66 28.72 34.34 -41.84
CA VAL A 66 28.86 35.29 -40.74
C VAL A 66 28.65 34.46 -39.47
N ALA A 67 29.69 34.37 -38.65
CA ALA A 67 29.58 33.80 -37.32
C ALA A 67 28.44 34.50 -36.57
N LEU A 68 27.47 33.73 -36.06
CA LEU A 68 26.44 34.22 -35.16
C LEU A 68 27.15 34.82 -33.94
N ARG A 69 27.25 36.15 -33.88
CA ARG A 69 27.68 36.85 -32.67
C ARG A 69 26.63 36.58 -31.60
N ALA A 70 27.08 36.14 -30.42
CA ALA A 70 26.24 36.03 -29.23
C ALA A 70 25.49 37.36 -29.01
N SER A 71 24.28 37.30 -28.46
CA SER A 71 23.58 38.54 -28.11
C SER A 71 24.41 39.30 -27.07
N PRO A 72 24.42 40.65 -27.07
CA PRO A 72 25.18 41.42 -26.08
C PRO A 72 24.88 41.04 -24.62
N GLN A 73 23.71 40.45 -24.34
CA GLN A 73 23.31 39.93 -23.03
C GLN A 73 24.03 38.62 -22.67
N GLN A 74 24.23 37.70 -23.62
CA GLN A 74 24.96 36.45 -23.38
C GLN A 74 26.43 36.69 -23.03
N ASP A 75 27.05 37.72 -23.62
CA ASP A 75 28.42 38.13 -23.30
C ASP A 75 28.55 38.61 -21.85
N TRP A 76 27.51 39.20 -21.26
CA TRP A 76 27.49 39.60 -19.86
C TRP A 76 27.26 38.41 -18.91
N LEU A 77 26.38 37.48 -19.30
CA LEU A 77 26.08 36.29 -18.49
C LEU A 77 27.23 35.29 -18.43
N ALA A 78 28.10 35.29 -19.44
CA ALA A 78 29.28 34.42 -19.54
C ALA A 78 30.50 34.91 -18.74
N LYS A 79 30.39 36.02 -18.01
CA LYS A 79 31.51 36.63 -17.28
C LYS A 79 31.93 35.79 -16.08
N SER A 80 33.22 35.47 -15.99
CA SER A 80 33.79 34.72 -14.86
C SER A 80 33.76 35.54 -13.56
N ARG A 81 34.00 34.89 -12.42
CA ARG A 81 34.11 35.57 -11.13
C ARG A 81 35.18 36.66 -11.16
N GLU A 82 36.34 36.38 -11.73
CA GLU A 82 37.49 37.29 -11.82
C GLU A 82 37.17 38.49 -12.71
N GLU A 83 36.47 38.24 -13.83
CA GLU A 83 36.00 39.30 -14.73
C GLU A 83 34.99 40.20 -14.03
N VAL A 84 34.00 39.61 -13.34
CA VAL A 84 32.99 40.36 -12.59
C VAL A 84 33.63 41.09 -11.42
N GLU A 85 34.60 40.51 -10.71
CA GLU A 85 35.34 41.18 -9.63
C GLU A 85 36.08 42.42 -10.15
N GLY A 86 36.62 42.33 -11.38
CA GLY A 86 37.29 43.41 -12.10
C GLY A 86 36.38 44.52 -12.64
N PHE A 87 35.05 44.39 -12.53
CA PHE A 87 34.14 45.41 -13.05
C PHE A 87 34.28 46.76 -12.37
N LYS A 88 34.38 47.79 -13.20
CA LYS A 88 34.24 49.19 -12.80
C LYS A 88 32.76 49.50 -12.53
N LYS A 89 32.51 50.59 -11.79
CA LYS A 89 31.15 51.05 -11.44
C LYS A 89 30.19 51.15 -12.63
N ALA A 90 30.70 51.50 -13.81
CA ALA A 90 29.90 51.65 -15.03
C ALA A 90 29.45 50.31 -15.65
N GLN A 91 30.08 49.18 -15.30
CA GLN A 91 29.82 47.88 -15.90
C GLN A 91 28.84 47.03 -15.06
N VAL A 92 28.74 47.31 -13.75
CA VAL A 92 27.81 46.63 -12.84
C VAL A 92 26.35 46.76 -13.26
N PRO A 93 25.85 47.94 -13.69
CA PRO A 93 24.49 48.11 -14.22
C PRO A 93 24.12 47.13 -15.35
N SER A 94 24.95 47.05 -16.40
CA SER A 94 24.68 46.22 -17.57
C SER A 94 24.72 44.74 -17.27
N TRP A 95 25.60 44.31 -16.35
CA TRP A 95 25.63 42.94 -15.89
C TRP A 95 24.40 42.58 -15.04
N ALA A 96 24.01 43.46 -14.10
CA ALA A 96 22.84 43.23 -13.25
C ALA A 96 21.55 43.18 -14.10
N GLU A 97 21.41 44.08 -15.07
CA GLU A 97 20.32 44.06 -16.04
C GLU A 97 20.25 42.74 -16.82
N ALA A 98 21.38 42.25 -17.34
CA ALA A 98 21.42 40.98 -18.06
C ALA A 98 21.01 39.78 -17.18
N VAL A 99 21.45 39.74 -15.92
CA VAL A 99 21.09 38.69 -14.95
C VAL A 99 19.60 38.72 -14.61
N LEU A 100 19.03 39.91 -14.46
CA LEU A 100 17.62 40.07 -14.14
C LEU A 100 16.71 39.67 -15.31
N ILE A 101 17.11 40.00 -16.54
CA ILE A 101 16.41 39.56 -17.75
C ILE A 101 16.48 38.03 -17.91
N ASP A 102 17.65 37.43 -17.69
CA ASP A 102 17.83 35.96 -17.71
C ASP A 102 16.97 35.25 -16.65
N GLY A 103 16.79 35.91 -15.50
CA GLY A 103 15.92 35.47 -14.41
C GLY A 103 14.41 35.58 -14.70
N GLY A 104 14.01 36.00 -15.91
CA GLY A 104 12.62 36.02 -16.37
C GLY A 104 11.90 37.35 -16.22
N LEU A 105 12.61 38.45 -15.93
CA LEU A 105 12.05 39.80 -15.94
C LEU A 105 12.11 40.41 -17.36
N GLU A 106 11.10 41.20 -17.73
CA GLU A 106 11.07 41.87 -19.04
C GLU A 106 12.04 43.07 -19.06
N ALA A 107 12.66 43.36 -20.21
CA ALA A 107 13.75 44.35 -20.29
C ALA A 107 13.32 45.78 -19.93
N ASP A 108 12.03 46.10 -20.08
CA ASP A 108 11.40 47.38 -19.72
C ASP A 108 10.77 47.38 -18.32
N ASP A 109 10.99 46.32 -17.53
CA ASP A 109 10.46 46.20 -16.18
C ASP A 109 11.03 47.29 -15.25
N GLU A 110 10.13 48.04 -14.62
CA GLU A 110 10.44 49.09 -13.64
C GLU A 110 11.32 48.57 -12.50
N PHE A 111 11.19 47.29 -12.14
CA PHE A 111 12.00 46.64 -11.11
C PHE A 111 13.46 46.48 -11.52
N ILE A 112 13.75 46.21 -12.80
CA ILE A 112 15.12 46.18 -13.31
C ILE A 112 15.73 47.57 -13.21
N GLN A 113 15.02 48.58 -13.73
CA GLN A 113 15.53 49.95 -13.76
C GLN A 113 15.76 50.51 -12.35
N ARG A 114 14.85 50.24 -11.40
CA ARG A 114 15.04 50.62 -9.99
C ARG A 114 16.24 49.93 -9.35
N THR A 115 16.42 48.63 -9.62
CA THR A 115 17.54 47.85 -9.07
C THR A 115 18.88 48.32 -9.63
N VAL A 116 18.96 48.47 -10.95
CA VAL A 116 20.16 48.95 -11.66
C VAL A 116 20.51 50.38 -11.24
N THR A 117 19.52 51.27 -11.18
CA THR A 117 19.72 52.67 -10.76
C THR A 117 20.26 52.76 -9.34
N ALA A 118 19.72 51.97 -8.41
CA ALA A 118 20.18 52.01 -7.03
C ALA A 118 21.59 51.39 -6.86
N LEU A 119 21.93 50.32 -7.61
CA LEU A 119 23.32 49.80 -7.67
C LEU A 119 24.30 50.87 -8.21
N GLN A 120 23.87 51.62 -9.23
CA GLN A 120 24.64 52.71 -9.81
C GLN A 120 24.81 53.88 -8.83
N GLN A 121 23.75 54.31 -8.13
CA GLN A 121 23.78 55.38 -7.13
C GLN A 121 24.66 55.04 -5.93
N GLN A 122 24.66 53.77 -5.51
CA GLN A 122 25.53 53.28 -4.45
C GLN A 122 26.99 53.09 -4.91
N GLY A 123 27.26 53.26 -6.20
CA GLY A 123 28.60 53.19 -6.77
C GLY A 123 29.24 51.81 -6.59
N VAL A 124 28.43 50.75 -6.66
CA VAL A 124 28.86 49.36 -6.48
C VAL A 124 29.89 49.01 -7.56
N THR A 125 31.06 48.56 -7.15
CA THR A 125 32.09 47.94 -8.01
C THR A 125 31.90 46.42 -8.05
N GLY A 126 32.51 45.75 -9.02
CA GLY A 126 32.52 44.29 -9.12
C GLY A 126 32.89 43.58 -7.81
N LYS A 127 33.98 44.02 -7.18
CA LYS A 127 34.43 43.51 -5.87
C LYS A 127 33.42 43.70 -4.74
N SER A 128 32.64 44.78 -4.75
CA SER A 128 31.58 44.99 -3.75
C SER A 128 30.28 44.27 -4.09
N LEU A 129 29.98 44.12 -5.39
CA LEU A 129 28.85 43.36 -5.91
C LEU A 129 28.95 41.90 -5.45
N LEU A 130 30.12 41.30 -5.62
CA LEU A 130 30.41 39.94 -5.13
C LEU A 130 30.44 39.83 -3.60
N LYS A 131 30.15 40.88 -2.81
CA LYS A 131 30.01 40.80 -1.34
C LYS A 131 28.58 41.03 -0.86
N LEU A 132 27.65 41.22 -1.80
CA LEU A 132 26.23 41.39 -1.50
C LEU A 132 25.62 40.02 -1.22
N THR A 133 25.08 39.86 -0.02
CA THR A 133 24.24 38.73 0.37
C THR A 133 22.77 39.04 0.09
N LEU A 134 21.91 38.02 0.07
CA LEU A 134 20.46 38.23 -0.03
C LEU A 134 19.96 39.23 1.02
N GLU A 135 20.40 39.08 2.27
CA GLU A 135 20.07 40.01 3.36
C GLU A 135 20.48 41.46 3.07
N LYS A 136 21.67 41.69 2.48
CA LYS A 136 22.14 43.03 2.11
C LYS A 136 21.39 43.62 0.92
N LEU A 137 21.03 42.79 -0.04
CA LEU A 137 20.20 43.18 -1.17
C LEU A 137 18.79 43.53 -0.70
N MET A 138 18.24 42.79 0.26
CA MET A 138 16.93 43.06 0.85
C MET A 138 16.91 44.22 1.84
N ALA A 139 18.02 44.53 2.52
CA ALA A 139 18.12 45.62 3.50
C ALA A 139 18.26 47.02 2.87
N ALA A 140 18.64 47.09 1.59
CA ALA A 140 18.68 48.32 0.81
C ALA A 140 17.36 48.47 -0.01
N PRO A 141 17.08 49.60 -0.70
CA PRO A 141 15.76 49.85 -1.32
C PRO A 141 15.53 49.03 -2.61
N TYR A 142 15.91 47.76 -2.60
CA TYR A 142 15.78 46.78 -3.69
C TYR A 142 14.73 45.70 -3.39
N SER A 143 13.98 45.82 -2.28
CA SER A 143 13.09 44.76 -1.78
C SER A 143 11.74 44.71 -2.49
N VAL A 144 11.54 43.68 -3.32
CA VAL A 144 10.22 43.10 -3.62
C VAL A 144 10.34 41.59 -3.37
N PRO A 145 9.46 40.96 -2.56
CA PRO A 145 9.49 39.51 -2.34
C PRO A 145 9.36 38.75 -3.67
N GLY A 146 10.27 37.80 -3.95
CA GLY A 146 10.28 37.03 -5.20
C GLY A 146 10.78 37.77 -6.45
N GLY A 147 11.46 38.91 -6.30
CA GLY A 147 11.87 39.79 -7.39
C GLY A 147 13.39 39.84 -7.67
N PRO A 148 13.96 41.02 -7.99
CA PRO A 148 15.36 41.19 -8.43
C PRO A 148 16.46 40.78 -7.43
N ALA A 149 16.20 40.94 -6.13
CA ALA A 149 17.20 40.68 -5.09
C ALA A 149 17.57 39.19 -4.98
N GLU A 150 16.59 38.29 -5.13
CA GLU A 150 16.80 36.84 -5.08
C GLU A 150 17.58 36.35 -6.31
N LEU A 151 17.21 36.84 -7.51
CA LEU A 151 17.90 36.53 -8.76
C LEU A 151 19.37 36.96 -8.75
N LEU A 152 19.66 38.18 -8.28
CA LEU A 152 21.03 38.67 -8.15
C LEU A 152 21.81 37.93 -7.06
N ALA A 153 21.18 37.66 -5.91
CA ALA A 153 21.83 36.91 -4.83
C ALA A 153 22.23 35.50 -5.28
N GLU A 154 21.35 34.81 -6.00
CA GLU A 154 21.63 33.46 -6.52
C GLU A 154 22.76 33.49 -7.55
N LYS A 155 22.76 34.44 -8.48
CA LYS A 155 23.85 34.56 -9.46
C LYS A 155 25.19 34.92 -8.81
N ILE A 156 25.20 35.82 -7.83
CA ILE A 156 26.40 36.15 -7.05
C ILE A 156 26.90 34.92 -6.28
N ARG A 157 25.99 34.17 -5.64
CA ARG A 157 26.33 32.92 -4.93
C ARG A 157 26.99 31.91 -5.87
N LEU A 158 26.45 31.74 -7.08
CA LEU A 158 27.03 30.86 -8.11
C LEU A 158 28.44 31.31 -8.53
N LEU A 159 28.68 32.62 -8.70
CA LEU A 159 30.02 33.15 -9.01
C LEU A 159 31.00 33.07 -7.85
N GLN A 160 30.51 33.04 -6.61
CA GLN A 160 31.36 32.91 -5.41
C GLN A 160 31.73 31.48 -5.07
N GLN A 161 31.08 30.49 -5.69
CA GLN A 161 31.55 29.12 -5.60
C GLN A 161 33.00 29.09 -6.11
N PRO A 162 33.93 28.44 -5.40
CA PRO A 162 35.29 28.26 -5.93
C PRO A 162 35.18 27.65 -7.33
N GLU A 163 36.00 28.13 -8.29
CA GLU A 163 36.21 27.38 -9.52
C GLU A 163 36.53 25.95 -9.11
N VAL A 164 35.67 25.04 -9.54
CA VAL A 164 35.59 23.69 -9.02
C VAL A 164 36.87 22.95 -9.41
N GLU A 165 37.88 22.96 -8.54
CA GLU A 165 38.80 21.84 -8.46
C GLU A 165 37.93 20.60 -8.26
N ASN A 166 38.03 19.65 -9.20
CA ASN A 166 37.28 18.40 -9.23
C ASN A 166 37.20 17.75 -7.84
N PRO A 167 36.06 17.85 -7.14
CA PRO A 167 35.90 17.13 -5.90
C PRO A 167 35.67 15.70 -6.34
N ARG A 168 36.61 14.82 -5.99
CA ARG A 168 36.24 13.43 -5.73
C ARG A 168 35.25 13.51 -4.56
N PHE A 169 33.98 13.26 -4.84
CA PHE A 169 32.94 13.38 -3.83
C PHE A 169 33.01 12.16 -2.91
N SER A 170 32.93 12.38 -1.59
CA SER A 170 32.28 11.39 -0.73
C SER A 170 30.77 11.61 -0.79
N ALA A 171 29.97 10.54 -0.74
CA ALA A 171 28.51 10.63 -0.65
C ALA A 171 28.05 11.55 0.51
N THR A 172 28.87 11.67 1.55
CA THR A 172 28.66 12.52 2.72
C THR A 172 28.87 14.02 2.45
N ASP A 173 29.50 14.38 1.33
CA ASP A 173 29.82 15.78 1.00
C ASP A 173 28.66 16.49 0.28
N LEU A 174 27.68 15.72 -0.19
CA LEU A 174 26.44 16.22 -0.79
C LEU A 174 25.38 16.41 0.30
N LEU A 175 25.24 17.65 0.80
CA LEU A 175 24.33 18.01 1.91
C LEU A 175 22.84 17.60 1.66
N ASP A 176 22.44 17.41 0.41
CA ASP A 176 21.09 17.00 -0.03
C ASP A 176 21.07 15.62 -0.72
N PHE A 177 22.07 14.75 -0.43
CA PHE A 177 22.21 13.44 -1.07
C PHE A 177 20.94 12.57 -0.95
N GLU A 178 20.34 12.49 0.24
CA GLU A 178 19.10 11.73 0.45
C GLU A 178 17.93 12.24 -0.39
N ASP A 179 17.85 13.56 -0.60
CA ASP A 179 16.83 14.19 -1.43
C ASP A 179 17.01 13.86 -2.91
N ARG A 180 18.26 13.92 -3.37
CA ARG A 180 18.66 13.56 -4.75
C ARG A 180 18.42 12.09 -5.06
N PHE A 181 18.65 11.24 -4.07
CA PHE A 181 18.69 9.79 -4.22
C PHE A 181 17.34 9.10 -3.93
N LEU A 182 16.58 9.60 -2.95
CA LEU A 182 15.40 8.93 -2.42
C LEU A 182 14.17 9.83 -2.27
N ASN A 183 14.24 10.93 -1.51
CA ASN A 183 13.02 11.67 -1.11
C ASN A 183 12.29 12.33 -2.30
N SER A 184 13.01 12.64 -3.38
CA SER A 184 12.42 13.14 -4.63
C SER A 184 11.78 12.03 -5.50
N ARG A 185 12.00 10.77 -5.14
CA ARG A 185 11.78 9.59 -6.00
C ARG A 185 10.73 8.62 -5.48
N ILE A 186 10.30 8.74 -4.23
CA ILE A 186 9.23 7.95 -3.64
C ILE A 186 8.13 8.85 -3.08
N ASN A 187 6.90 8.33 -3.00
CA ASN A 187 5.74 9.08 -2.54
C ASN A 187 5.68 9.29 -1.02
N ASN A 188 6.54 8.62 -0.23
CA ASN A 188 6.62 8.79 1.23
C ASN A 188 8.00 9.32 1.63
N LYS A 189 8.04 10.55 2.14
CA LYS A 189 9.29 11.22 2.54
C LYS A 189 9.67 10.99 3.99
N ASP A 190 8.72 10.58 4.82
CA ASP A 190 8.94 10.43 6.24
C ASP A 190 9.66 9.10 6.51
N GLU A 191 10.72 9.15 7.31
CA GLU A 191 11.28 7.95 7.90
C GLU A 191 10.33 7.44 8.98
N ARG A 192 9.83 6.23 8.77
CA ARG A 192 8.84 5.62 9.65
C ARG A 192 9.36 4.28 10.19
N PRO A 193 9.06 3.97 11.46
CA PRO A 193 9.23 2.67 12.11
C PRO A 193 8.91 1.50 11.19
N PHE A 194 9.88 0.61 11.02
CA PHE A 194 9.79 -0.53 10.12
C PHE A 194 9.73 -1.84 10.90
N LEU A 195 8.68 -1.98 11.71
CA LEU A 195 8.53 -3.08 12.69
C LEU A 195 7.87 -4.34 12.11
N GLU A 196 8.27 -5.51 12.62
CA GLU A 196 7.74 -6.84 12.27
C GLU A 196 7.88 -7.19 10.78
N ARG A 197 8.93 -6.65 10.16
CA ARG A 197 9.23 -6.83 8.75
C ARG A 197 10.66 -7.25 8.52
N GLU A 198 11.39 -7.56 9.59
CA GLU A 198 12.79 -7.98 9.59
C GLU A 198 12.96 -9.26 8.75
N ALA A 199 12.07 -10.24 8.89
CA ALA A 199 12.10 -11.46 8.08
C ALA A 199 11.93 -11.18 6.57
N VAL A 200 11.14 -10.16 6.20
CA VAL A 200 10.98 -9.74 4.80
C VAL A 200 12.25 -9.05 4.31
N VAL A 201 12.85 -8.18 5.13
CA VAL A 201 14.14 -7.52 4.81
C VAL A 201 15.24 -8.55 4.63
N GLU A 202 15.41 -9.47 5.57
CA GLU A 202 16.39 -10.56 5.50
C GLU A 202 16.20 -11.41 4.24
N SER A 203 14.94 -11.73 3.89
CA SER A 203 14.63 -12.45 2.66
C SER A 203 15.02 -11.68 1.40
N VAL A 204 14.69 -10.37 1.33
CA VAL A 204 15.07 -9.51 0.20
C VAL A 204 16.59 -9.42 0.07
N VAL A 205 17.30 -9.13 1.16
CA VAL A 205 18.76 -9.00 1.16
C VAL A 205 19.43 -10.29 0.72
N LYS A 206 19.06 -11.43 1.33
CA LYS A 206 19.61 -12.74 0.99
C LYS A 206 19.42 -13.09 -0.47
N GLN A 207 18.22 -12.85 -1.01
CA GLN A 207 17.91 -13.17 -2.41
C GLN A 207 18.62 -12.23 -3.39
N LEU A 208 18.72 -10.93 -3.10
CA LEU A 208 19.48 -9.99 -3.94
C LEU A 208 20.96 -10.35 -3.98
N GLU A 209 21.56 -10.68 -2.84
CA GLU A 209 22.96 -11.15 -2.79
C GLU A 209 23.15 -12.44 -3.61
N GLN A 210 22.20 -13.36 -3.55
CA GLN A 210 22.25 -14.60 -4.32
C GLN A 210 22.19 -14.34 -5.83
N ILE A 211 21.31 -13.45 -6.28
CA ILE A 211 21.20 -13.04 -7.69
C ILE A 211 22.54 -12.45 -8.17
N GLN A 212 23.13 -11.56 -7.36
CA GLN A 212 24.39 -10.90 -7.70
C GLN A 212 25.59 -11.85 -7.75
N ARG A 213 25.66 -12.84 -6.85
CA ARG A 213 26.77 -13.82 -6.79
C ARG A 213 26.69 -14.86 -7.89
N ASN A 214 25.52 -15.43 -8.12
CA ASN A 214 25.41 -16.63 -8.96
C ASN A 214 25.31 -16.28 -10.44
N GLY A 215 24.75 -15.11 -10.78
CA GLY A 215 24.41 -14.77 -12.16
C GLY A 215 23.33 -15.70 -12.70
N THR A 216 22.20 -15.13 -13.12
CA THR A 216 21.11 -15.89 -13.72
C THR A 216 21.18 -15.79 -15.25
N ASN A 217 20.60 -16.76 -15.97
CA ASN A 217 20.56 -16.73 -17.44
C ASN A 217 19.64 -15.62 -17.98
N LYS A 218 18.89 -14.95 -17.11
CA LYS A 218 17.95 -13.86 -17.41
C LYS A 218 18.02 -12.84 -16.28
N PRO A 219 17.73 -11.56 -16.53
CA PRO A 219 17.54 -10.58 -15.46
C PRO A 219 16.50 -11.09 -14.45
N THR A 220 16.78 -10.93 -13.16
CA THR A 220 15.92 -11.45 -12.09
C THR A 220 15.44 -10.31 -11.21
N VAL A 221 14.12 -10.20 -11.04
CA VAL A 221 13.49 -9.23 -10.14
C VAL A 221 12.84 -9.93 -8.96
N LEU A 222 13.12 -9.42 -7.77
CA LEU A 222 12.36 -9.74 -6.56
C LEU A 222 11.12 -8.86 -6.51
N ALA A 223 9.95 -9.47 -6.62
CA ALA A 223 8.67 -8.78 -6.58
C ALA A 223 7.99 -8.99 -5.21
N LEU A 224 7.77 -7.88 -4.51
CA LEU A 224 6.91 -7.83 -3.33
C LEU A 224 5.54 -7.31 -3.73
N TRP A 225 4.55 -8.18 -3.60
CA TRP A 225 3.16 -7.79 -3.64
C TRP A 225 2.62 -7.59 -2.23
N SER A 226 1.84 -6.53 -2.00
CA SER A 226 1.05 -6.40 -0.77
C SER A 226 -0.10 -5.41 -0.97
N PRO A 227 -1.23 -5.56 -0.24
CA PRO A 227 -2.34 -4.61 -0.30
C PRO A 227 -1.97 -3.14 -0.08
N ARG A 228 -2.89 -2.25 -0.41
CA ARG A 228 -2.67 -0.81 -0.26
C ARG A 228 -2.53 -0.41 1.22
N GLY A 229 -1.50 0.37 1.54
CA GLY A 229 -1.28 0.92 2.89
C GLY A 229 -0.55 0.04 3.90
N THR A 230 0.02 -1.10 3.48
CA THR A 230 0.81 -2.02 4.31
C THR A 230 2.26 -1.60 4.58
N GLY A 231 2.73 -0.52 3.94
CA GLY A 231 4.07 0.03 4.16
C GLY A 231 5.13 -0.34 3.10
N LYS A 232 4.73 -0.69 1.88
CA LYS A 232 5.64 -1.02 0.76
C LYS A 232 6.69 0.06 0.47
N THR A 233 6.27 1.32 0.32
CA THR A 233 7.21 2.44 0.11
C THR A 233 8.15 2.63 1.32
N SER A 234 7.66 2.38 2.54
CA SER A 234 8.49 2.39 3.74
C SER A 234 9.53 1.26 3.76
N LEU A 235 9.20 0.09 3.19
CA LEU A 235 10.17 -0.99 2.98
C LEU A 235 11.26 -0.56 2.00
N ILE A 236 10.91 0.03 0.86
CA ILE A 236 11.90 0.55 -0.10
C ILE A 236 12.83 1.57 0.58
N ARG A 237 12.26 2.50 1.36
CA ARG A 237 13.04 3.47 2.14
C ARG A 237 13.97 2.77 3.13
N HIS A 238 13.47 1.81 3.90
CA HIS A 238 14.26 1.08 4.89
C HIS A 238 15.39 0.28 4.24
N LEU A 239 15.13 -0.43 3.13
CA LEU A 239 16.16 -1.11 2.35
C LEU A 239 17.20 -0.10 1.85
N ALA A 240 16.78 1.05 1.33
CA ALA A 240 17.67 2.05 0.76
C ALA A 240 18.53 2.76 1.82
N LEU A 241 17.98 3.09 2.99
CA LEU A 241 18.65 3.92 4.01
C LEU A 241 19.28 3.12 5.16
N ASN A 242 18.65 2.02 5.58
CA ASN A 242 18.96 1.41 6.87
C ASN A 242 19.59 0.03 6.79
N VAL A 243 19.63 -0.59 5.60
CA VAL A 243 20.28 -1.89 5.41
C VAL A 243 21.79 -1.70 5.15
N PRO A 244 22.68 -2.19 6.03
CA PRO A 244 24.12 -2.01 5.88
C PRO A 244 24.69 -2.63 4.60
N ASN A 245 24.12 -3.76 4.15
CA ASN A 245 24.55 -4.48 2.95
C ASN A 245 24.47 -3.62 1.68
N PHE A 246 23.63 -2.58 1.67
CA PHE A 246 23.45 -1.68 0.53
C PHE A 246 24.11 -0.31 0.74
N ALA A 247 24.82 -0.11 1.86
CA ALA A 247 25.45 1.17 2.20
C ALA A 247 26.52 1.58 1.18
N GLU A 248 27.33 0.64 0.68
CA GLU A 248 28.31 0.91 -0.38
C GLU A 248 27.61 1.29 -1.67
N SER A 249 26.65 0.48 -2.15
CA SER A 249 25.88 0.78 -3.37
C SER A 249 25.15 2.12 -3.29
N ARG A 250 24.60 2.47 -2.13
CA ARG A 250 24.02 3.79 -1.88
C ARG A 250 25.09 4.87 -1.99
N GLY A 251 26.18 4.74 -1.24
CA GLY A 251 27.23 5.76 -1.13
C GLY A 251 27.91 6.09 -2.45
N CYS A 252 27.96 5.16 -3.39
CA CYS A 252 28.59 5.39 -4.69
C CYS A 252 27.60 5.57 -5.86
N GLY A 253 26.30 5.78 -5.58
CA GLY A 253 25.31 6.01 -6.64
C GLY A 253 25.01 4.78 -7.52
N ARG A 254 25.20 3.58 -6.98
CA ARG A 254 24.92 2.27 -7.61
C ARG A 254 23.57 1.67 -7.24
N LEU A 255 22.90 2.24 -6.25
CA LEU A 255 21.53 1.90 -5.90
C LEU A 255 20.56 2.89 -6.55
N LEU A 256 19.72 2.44 -7.47
CA LEU A 256 18.76 3.27 -8.18
C LEU A 256 17.38 3.07 -7.57
N VAL A 257 16.76 4.13 -7.06
CA VAL A 257 15.34 4.12 -6.65
C VAL A 257 14.50 4.88 -7.67
N PHE A 258 13.40 4.28 -8.09
CA PHE A 258 12.50 4.82 -9.11
C PHE A 258 11.03 4.51 -8.79
N ASP A 259 10.15 5.48 -8.98
CA ASP A 259 8.70 5.29 -8.85
C ASP A 259 8.07 5.21 -10.24
N ALA A 260 7.37 4.11 -10.53
CA ALA A 260 6.73 3.86 -11.80
C ALA A 260 5.77 4.98 -12.24
N VAL A 261 5.20 5.75 -11.30
CA VAL A 261 4.33 6.91 -11.61
C VAL A 261 5.03 7.97 -12.45
N ARG A 262 6.37 7.98 -12.44
CA ARG A 262 7.19 8.93 -13.20
C ARG A 262 7.21 8.66 -14.70
N ILE A 263 6.78 7.48 -15.15
CA ILE A 263 6.70 7.15 -16.58
C ILE A 263 5.31 7.54 -17.08
N PRO A 264 5.16 8.62 -17.86
CA PRO A 264 3.87 8.99 -18.43
C PRO A 264 3.38 7.88 -19.36
N SER A 265 2.07 7.63 -19.36
CA SER A 265 1.49 6.54 -20.16
C SER A 265 1.74 6.68 -21.66
N ALA A 266 1.95 7.90 -22.16
CA ALA A 266 2.31 8.15 -23.56
C ALA A 266 3.69 7.59 -23.95
N LEU A 267 4.62 7.47 -23.00
CA LEU A 267 5.98 6.97 -23.26
C LEU A 267 6.08 5.46 -23.19
N LEU A 268 5.11 4.76 -22.60
CA LEU A 268 5.13 3.29 -22.45
C LEU A 268 5.02 2.53 -23.79
N ARG A 269 4.72 3.22 -24.89
CA ARG A 269 4.75 2.66 -26.25
C ARG A 269 6.13 2.77 -26.92
N LYS A 270 7.08 3.44 -26.26
CA LYS A 270 8.45 3.58 -26.75
C LYS A 270 9.20 2.26 -26.54
N ASP A 271 10.31 2.15 -27.25
CA ASP A 271 11.23 1.01 -27.16
C ASP A 271 11.65 0.71 -25.70
N PRO A 272 11.53 -0.53 -25.22
CA PRO A 272 11.91 -0.90 -23.85
C PRO A 272 13.38 -0.61 -23.50
N ASP A 273 14.32 -0.81 -24.43
CA ASP A 273 15.74 -0.46 -24.24
C ASP A 273 15.87 1.04 -23.95
N LEU A 274 15.25 1.87 -24.79
CA LEU A 274 15.23 3.32 -24.60
C LEU A 274 14.71 3.70 -23.20
N LEU A 275 13.64 3.05 -22.72
CA LEU A 275 13.06 3.34 -21.40
C LEU A 275 13.96 2.89 -20.25
N ALA A 276 14.56 1.69 -20.33
CA ALA A 276 15.52 1.20 -19.34
C ALA A 276 16.76 2.10 -19.26
N SER A 277 17.30 2.49 -20.43
CA SER A 277 18.39 3.46 -20.55
C SER A 277 18.04 4.82 -19.93
N ALA A 278 16.83 5.32 -20.18
CA ALA A 278 16.36 6.59 -19.63
C ALA A 278 16.22 6.54 -18.10
N ILE A 279 15.82 5.41 -17.50
CA ILE A 279 15.73 5.26 -16.03
C ILE A 279 17.10 5.50 -15.38
N ILE A 280 18.16 4.93 -15.96
CA ILE A 280 19.54 5.04 -15.44
C ILE A 280 20.08 6.45 -15.64
N LEU A 281 19.90 7.01 -16.83
CA LEU A 281 20.34 8.38 -17.11
C LEU A 281 19.58 9.39 -16.24
N TRP A 282 18.30 9.14 -15.95
CA TRP A 282 17.50 9.97 -15.06
C TRP A 282 18.04 9.93 -13.63
N HIS A 283 18.47 8.75 -13.19
CA HIS A 283 19.15 8.56 -11.92
C HIS A 283 20.46 9.37 -11.84
N LEU A 284 21.30 9.32 -12.87
CA LEU A 284 22.55 10.08 -12.95
C LEU A 284 22.30 11.60 -12.93
N CYS A 285 21.38 12.09 -13.75
CA CYS A 285 20.99 13.50 -13.79
C CYS A 285 20.43 14.00 -12.45
N ARG A 286 19.92 13.12 -11.59
CA ARG A 286 19.42 13.47 -10.26
C ARG A 286 20.51 13.51 -9.21
N ILE A 287 21.43 12.54 -9.21
CA ILE A 287 22.54 12.52 -8.25
C ILE A 287 23.49 13.69 -8.53
N PHE A 288 23.87 13.87 -9.79
CA PHE A 288 24.87 14.86 -10.21
C PHE A 288 24.27 16.21 -10.62
N ASP A 289 23.01 16.50 -10.27
CA ASP A 289 22.34 17.76 -10.61
C ASP A 289 23.14 19.00 -10.19
N GLY A 290 23.61 19.80 -11.16
CA GLY A 290 24.44 20.98 -10.93
C GLY A 290 25.95 20.72 -10.86
N TYR A 291 26.39 19.48 -11.14
CA TYR A 291 27.80 19.08 -11.07
C TYR A 291 28.31 18.59 -12.43
N SER A 292 29.62 18.75 -12.63
CA SER A 292 30.35 18.15 -13.76
C SER A 292 31.19 16.97 -13.28
N VAL A 293 31.15 15.85 -14.00
CA VAL A 293 31.92 14.64 -13.68
C VAL A 293 32.97 14.36 -14.75
N GLU A 294 34.23 14.20 -14.34
CA GLU A 294 35.31 13.77 -15.22
C GLU A 294 35.25 12.27 -15.49
N VAL A 295 34.79 11.89 -16.68
CA VAL A 295 34.87 10.49 -17.11
C VAL A 295 36.25 10.18 -17.67
N SER A 296 36.71 8.94 -17.53
CA SER A 296 38.05 8.48 -17.94
C SER A 296 38.36 8.69 -19.44
N GLN A 297 37.36 9.00 -20.27
CA GLN A 297 37.52 9.25 -21.71
C GLN A 297 36.61 10.39 -22.22
N GLY A 298 36.93 11.65 -21.90
CA GLY A 298 36.26 12.80 -22.51
C GLY A 298 36.34 14.08 -21.70
N PRO A 299 35.74 15.18 -22.20
CA PRO A 299 35.51 16.39 -21.41
C PRO A 299 34.61 16.09 -20.19
N PRO A 300 34.70 16.89 -19.11
CA PRO A 300 33.77 16.79 -17.98
C PRO A 300 32.32 16.89 -18.45
N ILE A 301 31.45 16.04 -17.90
CA ILE A 301 30.03 16.00 -18.26
C ILE A 301 29.23 16.78 -17.23
N GLY A 302 28.65 17.92 -17.62
CA GLY A 302 27.71 18.66 -16.79
C GLY A 302 26.34 17.98 -16.73
N PHE A 303 25.91 17.61 -15.53
CA PHE A 303 24.58 17.02 -15.28
C PHE A 303 23.61 18.07 -14.74
N GLN A 304 22.38 18.03 -15.24
CA GLN A 304 21.28 18.87 -14.77
C GLN A 304 20.04 18.02 -14.58
N ARG A 305 19.24 18.33 -13.57
CA ARG A 305 17.97 17.66 -13.32
C ARG A 305 17.01 17.84 -14.49
N ARG A 306 16.56 16.72 -15.03
CA ARG A 306 15.56 16.65 -16.11
C ARG A 306 14.33 15.89 -15.68
N THR A 307 13.21 16.15 -16.35
CA THR A 307 12.04 15.26 -16.23
C THR A 307 12.34 13.94 -16.97
N PHE A 308 11.61 12.89 -16.62
CA PHE A 308 11.77 11.59 -17.31
C PHE A 308 11.43 11.72 -18.80
N SER A 309 10.38 12.47 -19.15
CA SER A 309 9.96 12.72 -20.53
C SER A 309 11.03 13.42 -21.36
N ASP A 310 11.60 14.51 -20.83
CA ASP A 310 12.62 15.28 -21.56
C ASP A 310 13.83 14.40 -21.86
N LEU A 311 14.19 13.52 -20.93
CA LEU A 311 15.32 12.63 -21.09
C LEU A 311 15.05 11.55 -22.14
N VAL A 312 13.84 10.95 -22.16
CA VAL A 312 13.46 9.99 -23.21
C VAL A 312 13.54 10.66 -24.58
N ILE A 313 13.00 11.87 -24.74
CA ILE A 313 13.04 12.63 -26.00
C ILE A 313 14.49 12.97 -26.39
N THR A 314 15.30 13.40 -25.43
CA THR A 314 16.72 13.74 -25.66
C THR A 314 17.50 12.51 -26.10
N LEU A 315 17.31 11.38 -25.42
CA LEU A 315 17.99 10.13 -25.73
C LEU A 315 17.58 9.60 -27.10
N GLU A 316 16.28 9.58 -27.41
CA GLU A 316 15.75 9.18 -28.72
C GLU A 316 16.34 10.05 -29.84
N SER A 317 16.33 11.37 -29.67
CA SER A 317 16.90 12.32 -30.63
C SER A 317 18.41 12.13 -30.80
N SER A 318 19.13 11.82 -29.71
CA SER A 318 20.58 11.58 -29.75
C SER A 318 20.93 10.31 -30.53
N ARG A 319 20.11 9.25 -30.42
CA ARG A 319 20.29 7.99 -31.16
C ARG A 319 19.99 8.14 -32.65
N LEU A 320 19.05 9.02 -33.02
CA LEU A 320 18.61 9.22 -34.41
C LEU A 320 19.39 10.29 -35.19
N SER A 321 19.95 11.29 -34.51
CA SER A 321 20.57 12.42 -35.19
C SER A 321 21.88 12.03 -35.89
N GLN A 322 22.17 12.65 -37.05
CA GLN A 322 23.41 12.49 -37.82
C GLN A 322 24.33 13.74 -37.82
N SER A 323 23.84 14.91 -37.41
CA SER A 323 24.61 16.17 -37.38
C SER A 323 25.65 16.23 -36.26
N PRO A 324 26.86 16.78 -36.43
CA PRO A 324 27.86 16.82 -35.35
C PRO A 324 27.34 17.59 -34.11
N PRO A 325 27.48 17.05 -32.88
CA PRO A 325 26.99 17.72 -31.68
C PRO A 325 27.84 18.95 -31.34
N ALA A 326 27.27 19.91 -30.60
CA ALA A 326 28.04 20.97 -29.97
C ALA A 326 29.08 20.35 -29.03
N VAL A 327 30.33 20.81 -29.13
CA VAL A 327 31.47 20.30 -28.36
C VAL A 327 31.19 20.53 -26.87
N ASP A 328 31.39 19.50 -26.04
CA ASP A 328 31.29 19.53 -24.57
C ASP A 328 29.89 19.72 -23.94
N SER A 329 28.85 19.05 -24.48
CA SER A 329 27.50 19.02 -23.88
C SER A 329 27.05 17.63 -23.42
N PHE A 330 26.09 17.56 -22.48
CA PHE A 330 25.46 16.31 -22.06
C PHE A 330 24.87 15.52 -23.25
N GLU A 331 24.24 16.22 -24.18
CA GLU A 331 23.69 15.66 -25.43
C GLU A 331 24.79 15.10 -26.34
N ALA A 332 25.96 15.76 -26.40
CA ALA A 332 27.12 15.24 -27.14
C ALA A 332 27.62 13.94 -26.50
N TRP A 333 27.71 13.89 -25.17
CA TRP A 333 28.11 12.70 -24.44
C TRP A 333 27.14 11.54 -24.66
N LEU A 334 25.82 11.76 -24.51
CA LEU A 334 24.81 10.72 -24.77
C LEU A 334 24.96 10.12 -26.17
N ARG A 335 25.18 10.97 -27.15
CA ARG A 335 25.28 10.55 -28.55
C ARG A 335 26.55 9.78 -28.88
N LEU A 336 27.66 10.17 -28.25
CA LEU A 336 28.95 9.55 -28.49
C LEU A 336 29.10 8.25 -27.69
N ARG A 337 28.55 8.19 -26.47
CA ARG A 337 28.85 7.16 -25.47
C ARG A 337 27.65 6.34 -24.99
N CYS A 338 26.41 6.74 -25.28
CA CYS A 338 25.18 6.08 -24.77
C CYS A 338 24.27 5.57 -25.92
N LYS A 339 24.85 5.02 -26.99
CA LYS A 339 24.11 4.59 -28.19
C LYS A 339 23.25 3.35 -27.98
N THR A 340 23.65 2.45 -27.09
CA THR A 340 22.93 1.21 -26.74
C THR A 340 22.72 1.15 -25.23
N LYS A 341 21.82 0.28 -24.75
CA LYS A 341 21.67 0.03 -23.31
C LYS A 341 22.98 -0.39 -22.65
N GLU A 342 23.76 -1.29 -23.26
CA GLU A 342 25.05 -1.75 -22.73
C GLU A 342 25.99 -0.57 -22.53
N ALA A 343 26.05 0.33 -23.51
CA ALA A 343 26.86 1.54 -23.43
C ALA A 343 26.37 2.47 -22.30
N VAL A 344 25.06 2.60 -22.10
CA VAL A 344 24.49 3.35 -20.96
C VAL A 344 24.86 2.71 -19.62
N PHE A 345 24.81 1.38 -19.50
CA PHE A 345 25.24 0.68 -18.29
C PHE A 345 26.72 0.91 -18.01
N GLU A 346 27.60 0.77 -19.01
CA GLU A 346 29.03 1.05 -18.88
C GLU A 346 29.29 2.52 -18.52
N GLN A 347 28.48 3.45 -19.03
CA GLN A 347 28.57 4.84 -18.64
C GLN A 347 28.10 5.09 -17.21
N TRP A 348 27.05 4.42 -16.74
CA TRP A 348 26.71 4.44 -15.31
C TRP A 348 27.87 3.89 -14.48
N LEU A 349 28.52 2.82 -14.94
CA LEU A 349 29.74 2.27 -14.34
C LEU A 349 30.85 3.33 -14.23
N SER A 350 31.23 3.90 -15.36
CA SER A 350 32.31 4.87 -15.48
C SER A 350 32.06 6.16 -14.68
N VAL A 351 30.88 6.77 -14.81
CA VAL A 351 30.56 8.07 -14.18
C VAL A 351 30.61 7.99 -12.65
N THR A 352 30.01 6.96 -12.07
CA THR A 352 29.98 6.81 -10.61
C THR A 352 31.32 6.33 -10.04
N SER A 353 32.08 5.52 -10.77
CA SER A 353 33.46 5.20 -10.38
C SER A 353 34.34 6.44 -10.39
N ALA A 354 34.18 7.32 -11.36
CA ALA A 354 34.93 8.57 -11.41
C ALA A 354 34.51 9.56 -10.31
N ALA A 355 33.21 9.72 -10.08
CA ALA A 355 32.71 10.69 -9.12
C ALA A 355 32.90 10.27 -7.66
N PHE A 356 32.74 8.97 -7.35
CA PHE A 356 32.67 8.45 -5.98
C PHE A 356 33.72 7.37 -5.65
N ASN A 357 34.67 7.09 -6.55
CA ASN A 357 35.62 5.96 -6.42
C ASN A 357 34.91 4.60 -6.23
N ALA A 358 33.75 4.40 -6.85
CA ALA A 358 33.02 3.14 -6.79
C ALA A 358 33.91 1.97 -7.27
N THR A 359 34.02 0.93 -6.46
CA THR A 359 34.73 -0.29 -6.83
C THR A 359 34.00 -0.99 -8.00
N PRO A 360 34.73 -1.68 -8.90
CA PRO A 360 34.12 -2.43 -9.99
C PRO A 360 33.14 -3.53 -9.51
N ASP A 361 33.42 -4.11 -8.33
CA ASP A 361 32.63 -5.18 -7.74
C ASP A 361 31.42 -4.67 -6.94
N CYS A 362 31.26 -3.35 -6.81
CA CYS A 362 30.12 -2.78 -6.09
C CYS A 362 28.80 -3.17 -6.75
N ALA A 363 27.92 -3.75 -5.94
CA ALA A 363 26.58 -4.16 -6.33
C ALA A 363 25.78 -3.04 -7.01
N CYS A 364 25.29 -3.29 -8.23
CA CYS A 364 24.27 -2.46 -8.88
C CYS A 364 22.88 -2.93 -8.46
N LEU A 365 22.06 -2.01 -7.96
CA LEU A 365 20.74 -2.29 -7.41
C LEU A 365 19.68 -1.38 -8.04
N VAL A 366 18.48 -1.91 -8.28
CA VAL A 366 17.32 -1.13 -8.75
C VAL A 366 16.11 -1.43 -7.88
N PHE A 367 15.58 -0.41 -7.20
CA PHE A 367 14.35 -0.48 -6.41
C PHE A 367 13.23 0.28 -7.11
N LEU A 368 12.17 -0.44 -7.49
CA LEU A 368 10.99 0.08 -8.18
C LEU A 368 9.79 0.15 -7.24
N ASP A 369 9.26 1.35 -7.01
CA ASP A 369 7.99 1.55 -6.31
C ASP A 369 6.80 1.60 -7.29
N GLN A 370 5.61 1.24 -6.80
CA GLN A 370 4.34 1.21 -7.55
C GLN A 370 4.40 0.38 -8.85
N ALA A 371 5.01 -0.79 -8.78
CA ALA A 371 5.17 -1.69 -9.93
C ALA A 371 3.84 -2.02 -10.63
N GLU A 372 2.70 -1.98 -9.93
CA GLU A 372 1.37 -2.17 -10.52
C GLU A 372 1.08 -1.24 -11.71
N LEU A 373 1.68 -0.05 -11.74
CA LEU A 373 1.48 0.91 -12.83
C LEU A 373 2.13 0.46 -14.14
N LEU A 374 3.19 -0.34 -14.08
CA LEU A 374 3.81 -0.93 -15.27
C LEU A 374 3.17 -2.28 -15.61
N VAL A 375 2.88 -3.09 -14.59
CA VAL A 375 2.25 -4.41 -14.76
C VAL A 375 0.86 -4.30 -15.41
N ASN A 376 0.08 -3.27 -15.05
CA ASN A 376 -1.26 -3.08 -15.60
C ASN A 376 -1.29 -2.42 -16.98
N ARG A 377 -0.14 -2.00 -17.50
CA ARG A 377 -0.04 -1.35 -18.82
C ARG A 377 0.40 -2.37 -19.85
N GLN A 378 -0.54 -2.75 -20.69
CA GLN A 378 -0.31 -3.66 -21.81
C GLN A 378 0.50 -2.97 -22.90
N VAL A 379 1.46 -3.71 -23.45
CA VAL A 379 2.22 -3.34 -24.66
C VAL A 379 1.64 -4.17 -25.82
N GLU A 380 1.69 -3.65 -27.04
CA GLU A 380 1.21 -4.38 -28.21
C GLU A 380 2.01 -5.68 -28.43
N GLY A 381 1.32 -6.79 -28.70
CA GLY A 381 1.92 -8.09 -29.00
C GLY A 381 1.59 -9.19 -28.00
N VAL A 382 2.08 -10.40 -28.29
CA VAL A 382 1.96 -11.61 -27.46
C VAL A 382 3.38 -12.08 -27.15
N SER A 383 3.60 -12.64 -25.96
CA SER A 383 4.87 -13.28 -25.65
C SER A 383 5.14 -14.48 -26.59
N GLN A 384 6.39 -14.91 -26.68
CA GLN A 384 6.77 -16.10 -27.46
C GLN A 384 6.11 -17.40 -26.97
N HIS A 385 5.56 -17.41 -25.75
CA HIS A 385 4.93 -18.58 -25.13
C HIS A 385 3.43 -18.39 -24.86
N GLY A 386 2.82 -17.32 -25.40
CA GLY A 386 1.43 -16.96 -25.12
C GLY A 386 1.32 -15.93 -24.00
N GLY A 387 0.16 -15.27 -23.88
CA GLY A 387 -0.05 -14.21 -22.90
C GLY A 387 0.36 -12.81 -23.37
N GLN A 388 -0.29 -11.79 -22.82
CA GLN A 388 -0.07 -10.38 -23.18
C GLN A 388 1.16 -9.84 -22.47
N LYS A 389 2.01 -9.09 -23.20
CA LYS A 389 3.19 -8.41 -22.65
C LYS A 389 2.79 -7.23 -21.76
N SER A 390 3.43 -7.05 -20.61
CA SER A 390 3.34 -5.83 -19.82
C SER A 390 4.59 -4.96 -19.99
N ALA A 391 4.44 -3.66 -19.75
CA ALA A 391 5.58 -2.76 -19.75
C ALA A 391 6.59 -3.11 -18.64
N PHE A 392 6.15 -3.76 -17.56
CA PHE A 392 7.02 -4.20 -16.48
C PHE A 392 8.05 -5.23 -16.95
N THR A 393 7.59 -6.29 -17.64
CA THR A 393 8.45 -7.39 -18.09
C THR A 393 9.38 -6.94 -19.21
N GLU A 394 8.87 -6.15 -20.16
CA GLU A 394 9.67 -5.63 -21.26
C GLU A 394 10.76 -4.68 -20.74
N ILE A 395 10.44 -3.71 -19.88
CA ILE A 395 11.45 -2.75 -19.39
C ILE A 395 12.47 -3.43 -18.47
N LEU A 396 12.03 -4.26 -17.52
CA LEU A 396 12.95 -4.90 -16.57
C LEU A 396 13.79 -6.01 -17.22
N GLY A 397 13.29 -6.64 -18.28
CA GLY A 397 14.04 -7.60 -19.09
C GLY A 397 15.23 -6.99 -19.84
N GLU A 398 15.29 -5.66 -19.97
CA GLU A 398 16.41 -4.96 -20.61
C GLU A 398 17.60 -4.71 -19.66
N PHE A 399 17.42 -4.88 -18.34
CA PHE A 399 18.49 -4.68 -17.36
C PHE A 399 19.51 -5.85 -17.38
N PRO A 400 20.75 -5.64 -16.89
CA PRO A 400 21.78 -6.68 -16.90
C PRO A 400 21.45 -7.81 -15.91
N GLN A 401 21.82 -9.04 -16.27
CA GLN A 401 21.52 -10.25 -15.50
C GLN A 401 22.07 -10.23 -14.06
N LYS A 402 23.23 -9.60 -13.85
CA LYS A 402 23.89 -9.51 -12.54
C LYS A 402 23.37 -8.38 -11.65
N MET A 403 22.40 -7.59 -12.13
CA MET A 403 21.84 -6.48 -11.37
C MET A 403 20.79 -7.00 -10.38
N GLY A 404 20.87 -6.55 -9.13
CA GLY A 404 19.86 -6.88 -8.12
C GLY A 404 18.65 -5.97 -8.28
N MET A 405 17.51 -6.51 -8.71
CA MET A 405 16.28 -5.73 -8.86
C MET A 405 15.25 -6.11 -7.79
N PHE A 406 14.70 -5.12 -7.13
CA PHE A 406 13.57 -5.26 -6.20
C PHE A 406 12.43 -4.36 -6.66
N SER A 407 11.22 -4.88 -6.66
CA SER A 407 10.02 -4.13 -7.01
C SER A 407 8.94 -4.34 -5.96
N ALA A 408 8.20 -3.28 -5.64
CA ALA A 408 7.07 -3.34 -4.74
C ALA A 408 5.80 -2.82 -5.41
N GLY A 409 4.68 -3.51 -5.21
CA GLY A 409 3.40 -3.09 -5.79
C GLY A 409 2.15 -3.75 -5.19
N THR A 410 0.99 -3.41 -5.72
CA THR A 410 -0.33 -3.94 -5.29
C THR A 410 -0.90 -5.04 -6.18
N VAL A 411 -0.18 -5.44 -7.24
CA VAL A 411 -0.55 -6.60 -8.08
C VAL A 411 0.40 -7.76 -7.80
N ASN A 412 -0.14 -8.97 -7.59
CA ASN A 412 0.70 -10.14 -7.44
C ASN A 412 1.09 -10.59 -8.84
N ILE A 413 2.32 -10.29 -9.24
CA ILE A 413 2.81 -10.51 -10.60
C ILE A 413 2.74 -11.99 -10.97
N LEU A 414 3.11 -12.89 -10.05
CA LEU A 414 3.12 -14.33 -10.34
C LEU A 414 1.71 -14.94 -10.44
N THR A 415 0.74 -14.48 -9.64
CA THR A 415 -0.60 -15.09 -9.60
C THR A 415 -1.62 -14.36 -10.47
N ASP A 416 -1.53 -13.04 -10.60
CA ASP A 416 -2.52 -12.21 -11.29
C ASP A 416 -2.16 -11.99 -12.77
N ARG A 417 -0.94 -12.35 -13.20
CA ARG A 417 -0.50 -12.31 -14.60
C ARG A 417 0.06 -13.69 -15.00
N PRO A 418 -0.26 -14.19 -16.20
CA PRO A 418 0.17 -15.54 -16.61
C PRO A 418 1.70 -15.65 -16.66
N SER A 419 2.24 -16.77 -16.19
CA SER A 419 3.68 -17.09 -16.20
C SER A 419 4.31 -17.04 -17.60
N GLU A 420 3.47 -17.18 -18.63
CA GLU A 420 3.83 -17.17 -20.04
C GLU A 420 4.38 -15.79 -20.50
N GLU A 421 4.18 -14.73 -19.71
CA GLU A 421 4.74 -13.40 -19.95
C GLU A 421 6.26 -13.31 -19.73
N TYR A 422 6.83 -14.17 -18.88
CA TYR A 422 8.18 -14.03 -18.32
C TYR A 422 9.29 -14.68 -19.18
N THR A 423 9.29 -14.41 -20.49
CA THR A 423 10.28 -15.01 -21.39
C THR A 423 11.65 -14.34 -21.26
N SER A 424 11.70 -13.02 -21.07
CA SER A 424 12.92 -12.21 -20.97
C SER A 424 13.36 -11.89 -19.53
N LEU A 425 12.51 -12.14 -18.53
CA LEU A 425 12.71 -11.76 -17.14
C LEU A 425 12.36 -12.92 -16.22
N GLU A 426 13.14 -13.14 -15.16
CA GLU A 426 12.78 -14.03 -14.06
C GLU A 426 12.17 -13.21 -12.92
N VAL A 427 11.04 -13.66 -12.37
CA VAL A 427 10.35 -13.00 -11.25
C VAL A 427 10.33 -13.95 -10.06
N LEU A 428 10.89 -13.52 -8.94
CA LEU A 428 10.82 -14.24 -7.66
C LEU A 428 9.91 -13.47 -6.70
N GLU A 429 9.05 -14.16 -5.98
CA GLU A 429 8.13 -13.53 -5.04
C GLU A 429 8.73 -13.43 -3.64
N VAL A 430 8.50 -12.28 -3.01
CA VAL A 430 8.78 -12.04 -1.59
C VAL A 430 7.45 -12.05 -0.82
N PRO A 431 7.39 -12.60 0.40
CA PRO A 431 6.17 -12.60 1.20
C PRO A 431 5.53 -11.21 1.32
N ALA A 432 4.20 -11.18 1.18
CA ALA A 432 3.44 -9.95 1.34
C ALA A 432 3.61 -9.35 2.75
N LEU A 433 3.65 -8.02 2.84
CA LEU A 433 3.67 -7.33 4.12
C LEU A 433 2.32 -7.51 4.84
N PRO A 434 2.31 -8.14 6.03
CA PRO A 434 1.09 -8.24 6.83
C PRO A 434 0.75 -6.89 7.49
N PRO A 435 -0.50 -6.68 7.91
CA PRO A 435 -0.83 -5.65 8.89
C PRO A 435 -0.02 -5.83 10.19
N LEU A 436 0.19 -4.75 10.94
CA LEU A 436 0.98 -4.80 12.18
C LEU A 436 0.22 -5.56 13.27
N SER A 437 0.94 -6.37 14.04
CA SER A 437 0.40 -6.87 15.31
C SER A 437 0.05 -5.69 16.22
N LEU A 438 -0.77 -5.95 17.24
CA LEU A 438 -1.09 -4.92 18.23
C LEU A 438 0.17 -4.36 18.92
N GLN A 439 1.16 -5.21 19.20
CA GLN A 439 2.40 -4.79 19.87
C GLN A 439 3.29 -3.96 18.93
N ALA A 440 3.41 -4.35 17.65
CA ALA A 440 4.11 -3.52 16.68
C ALA A 440 3.38 -2.21 16.40
N ALA A 441 2.05 -2.21 16.31
CA ALA A 441 1.29 -0.99 16.17
C ALA A 441 1.58 -0.03 17.35
N ARG A 442 1.61 -0.52 18.60
CA ARG A 442 1.94 0.31 19.78
C ARG A 442 3.32 0.93 19.68
N ARG A 443 4.32 0.13 19.31
CA ARG A 443 5.71 0.59 19.14
C ARG A 443 5.83 1.61 18.01
N ALA A 444 5.27 1.31 16.85
CA ALA A 444 5.26 2.22 15.70
C ALA A 444 4.67 3.57 16.07
N MET A 445 3.61 3.55 16.89
CA MET A 445 2.92 4.77 17.33
C MET A 445 3.68 5.58 18.36
N ALA A 446 4.39 4.92 19.28
CA ALA A 446 5.31 5.60 20.19
C ALA A 446 6.41 6.32 19.40
N GLU A 447 6.94 5.66 18.36
CA GLU A 447 8.00 6.21 17.52
C GLU A 447 7.50 7.28 16.52
N TRP A 448 6.23 7.26 16.09
CA TRP A 448 5.66 8.30 15.23
C TRP A 448 5.42 9.66 15.92
N GLY A 449 5.57 9.73 17.25
CA GLY A 449 5.41 10.98 18.00
C GLY A 449 3.97 11.54 18.04
N GLY A 450 2.96 10.70 17.75
CA GLY A 450 1.55 11.09 17.77
C GLY A 450 0.90 11.03 19.17
N PRO A 451 -0.41 11.36 19.27
CA PRO A 451 -1.18 11.27 20.52
C PRO A 451 -1.06 9.87 21.14
N GLN A 452 -0.72 9.82 22.42
CA GLN A 452 -0.65 8.55 23.15
C GLN A 452 -2.04 8.19 23.67
N TYR A 453 -2.72 7.29 22.96
CA TYR A 453 -4.00 6.74 23.40
C TYR A 453 -3.78 5.87 24.63
N LYS A 454 -4.72 5.93 25.58
CA LYS A 454 -4.76 4.94 26.66
C LYS A 454 -4.94 3.55 26.03
N LYS A 455 -4.46 2.51 26.73
CA LYS A 455 -4.41 1.12 26.24
C LYS A 455 -5.72 0.64 25.61
N LYS A 456 -6.85 1.00 26.21
CA LYS A 456 -8.19 0.60 25.80
C LYS A 456 -8.60 1.23 24.47
N GLU A 457 -8.40 2.53 24.34
CA GLU A 457 -8.70 3.32 23.14
C GLU A 457 -7.83 2.86 21.98
N PHE A 458 -6.55 2.60 22.25
CA PHE A 458 -5.60 2.03 21.30
C PHE A 458 -6.08 0.69 20.72
N ASN A 459 -6.56 -0.22 21.58
CA ASN A 459 -6.99 -1.54 21.13
C ASN A 459 -8.16 -1.45 20.14
N ASN A 460 -9.07 -0.49 20.29
CA ASN A 460 -10.13 -0.28 19.29
C ASN A 460 -9.57 0.22 17.98
N ILE A 461 -8.63 1.17 18.04
CA ILE A 461 -8.04 1.74 16.84
C ILE A 461 -7.37 0.64 16.03
N HIS A 462 -6.67 -0.28 16.71
CA HIS A 462 -6.13 -1.48 16.09
C HIS A 462 -7.22 -2.39 15.53
N LEU A 463 -8.32 -2.62 16.25
CA LEU A 463 -9.46 -3.41 15.77
C LEU A 463 -10.09 -2.84 14.49
N PHE A 464 -10.36 -1.54 14.46
CA PHE A 464 -10.99 -0.85 13.34
C PHE A 464 -10.11 -0.88 12.10
N SER A 465 -8.81 -0.65 12.30
CA SER A 465 -7.81 -0.65 11.23
C SER A 465 -7.35 -2.04 10.82
N ALA A 466 -7.63 -3.08 11.62
CA ALA A 466 -6.98 -4.39 11.57
C ALA A 466 -5.44 -4.31 11.53
N GLY A 467 -4.85 -3.29 12.18
CA GLY A 467 -3.40 -3.08 12.19
C GLY A 467 -2.80 -2.51 10.90
N VAL A 468 -3.63 -2.05 9.95
CA VAL A 468 -3.15 -1.50 8.67
C VAL A 468 -2.40 -0.18 8.92
N PRO A 469 -1.09 -0.10 8.61
CA PRO A 469 -0.24 1.07 8.94
C PRO A 469 -0.80 2.41 8.48
N ARG A 470 -1.34 2.49 7.26
CA ARG A 470 -1.89 3.75 6.72
C ARG A 470 -3.15 4.24 7.47
N LEU A 471 -3.98 3.32 7.95
CA LEU A 471 -5.17 3.67 8.73
C LEU A 471 -4.76 4.05 10.15
N LEU A 472 -3.88 3.25 10.74
CA LEU A 472 -3.22 3.53 12.00
C LEU A 472 -2.58 4.93 12.02
N GLU A 473 -1.86 5.33 10.97
CA GLU A 473 -1.29 6.67 10.84
C GLU A 473 -2.37 7.77 10.83
N ALA A 474 -3.46 7.56 10.09
CA ALA A 474 -4.54 8.55 10.00
C ALA A 474 -5.23 8.82 11.35
N ALA A 475 -5.42 7.79 12.17
CA ALA A 475 -5.92 7.98 13.54
C ALA A 475 -5.01 8.90 14.37
N PHE A 476 -3.70 8.90 14.12
CA PHE A 476 -2.70 9.55 14.96
C PHE A 476 -2.27 10.93 14.46
N GLN A 477 -2.57 11.28 13.20
CA GLN A 477 -2.40 12.64 12.68
C GLN A 477 -3.51 13.61 13.16
N THR A 478 -4.41 13.16 14.03
CA THR A 478 -5.40 14.04 14.66
C THR A 478 -4.74 14.84 15.80
N TRP A 479 -4.79 16.17 15.72
CA TRP A 479 -4.21 17.07 16.73
C TRP A 479 -5.31 17.73 17.57
N GLY A 480 -5.03 18.05 18.85
CA GLY A 480 -5.91 18.82 19.75
C GLY A 480 -6.46 18.04 20.96
N GLU A 481 -7.17 18.71 21.88
CA GLU A 481 -7.69 18.13 23.15
C GLU A 481 -8.67 16.95 22.94
N LEU A 482 -9.29 16.85 21.76
CA LEU A 482 -10.19 15.76 21.36
C LEU A 482 -9.47 14.53 20.75
N ALA A 483 -8.15 14.60 20.52
CA ALA A 483 -7.35 13.58 19.82
C ALA A 483 -7.11 12.27 20.59
N SER A 484 -7.82 12.03 21.71
CA SER A 484 -7.57 10.89 22.60
C SER A 484 -8.73 9.89 22.70
N THR A 485 -9.79 10.05 21.89
CA THR A 485 -10.93 9.12 21.90
C THR A 485 -10.92 8.17 20.71
N ALA A 486 -11.44 6.95 20.90
CA ALA A 486 -11.59 5.98 19.82
C ALA A 486 -12.52 6.48 18.71
N GLN A 487 -13.52 7.34 19.02
CA GLN A 487 -14.44 7.90 18.03
C GLN A 487 -13.74 8.90 17.10
N VAL A 488 -12.87 9.77 17.63
CA VAL A 488 -12.13 10.73 16.80
C VAL A 488 -11.16 9.99 15.88
N ALA A 489 -10.46 8.99 16.40
CA ALA A 489 -9.62 8.11 15.59
C ALA A 489 -10.42 7.39 14.49
N LEU A 490 -11.61 6.86 14.83
CA LEU A 490 -12.51 6.22 13.88
C LEU A 490 -12.89 7.18 12.75
N ASN A 491 -13.34 8.40 13.07
CA ASN A 491 -13.70 9.42 12.08
C ASN A 491 -12.54 9.77 11.13
N ALA A 492 -11.33 9.92 11.67
CA ALA A 492 -10.13 10.22 10.88
C ALA A 492 -9.74 9.06 9.96
N MET A 493 -9.78 7.83 10.48
CA MET A 493 -9.59 6.63 9.68
C MET A 493 -10.64 6.54 8.57
N SER A 494 -11.92 6.78 8.87
CA SER A 494 -13.02 6.78 7.89
C SER A 494 -12.78 7.78 6.77
N GLN A 495 -12.30 8.99 7.08
CA GLN A 495 -11.97 9.99 6.07
C GLN A 495 -10.78 9.56 5.20
N LYS A 496 -9.69 9.07 5.83
CA LYS A 496 -8.53 8.54 5.09
C LYS A 496 -8.95 7.37 4.21
N PHE A 497 -9.87 6.58 4.70
CA PHE A 497 -10.33 5.40 4.03
C PHE A 497 -11.17 5.71 2.79
N ARG A 498 -12.16 6.61 2.91
CA ARG A 498 -12.96 7.09 1.77
C ARG A 498 -12.10 7.63 0.64
N SER A 499 -10.99 8.30 0.96
CA SER A 499 -10.05 8.84 -0.04
C SER A 499 -9.04 7.83 -0.57
N SER A 500 -8.51 6.94 0.29
CA SER A 500 -7.38 6.05 -0.05
C SER A 500 -7.80 4.64 -0.48
N TYR A 501 -9.05 4.24 -0.21
CA TYR A 501 -9.57 2.90 -0.45
C TYR A 501 -10.92 2.94 -1.20
N ALA A 502 -11.14 3.97 -2.02
CA ALA A 502 -12.36 4.12 -2.80
C ALA A 502 -12.67 2.88 -3.67
N ASP A 503 -11.62 2.19 -4.16
CA ASP A 503 -11.73 0.98 -4.98
C ASP A 503 -12.31 -0.23 -4.24
N ALA A 504 -12.29 -0.22 -2.91
CA ALA A 504 -12.85 -1.31 -2.12
C ALA A 504 -14.35 -1.13 -1.79
N ALA A 505 -14.87 0.10 -1.87
CA ALA A 505 -16.28 0.39 -1.59
C ALA A 505 -17.28 -0.43 -2.45
N PRO A 506 -17.03 -0.68 -3.76
CA PRO A 506 -17.94 -1.49 -4.58
C PRO A 506 -18.14 -2.93 -4.08
N TYR A 507 -17.17 -3.53 -3.38
CA TYR A 507 -17.30 -4.88 -2.86
C TYR A 507 -18.23 -4.96 -1.66
N PHE A 508 -18.26 -3.94 -0.81
CA PHE A 508 -19.17 -3.90 0.34
C PHE A 508 -20.60 -3.47 -0.03
N ARG A 509 -20.81 -2.99 -1.26
CA ARG A 509 -22.16 -2.71 -1.81
C ARG A 509 -22.81 -3.94 -2.44
N GLN A 510 -22.06 -5.03 -2.63
CA GLN A 510 -22.57 -6.32 -3.09
C GLN A 510 -22.91 -7.16 -1.85
N PRO A 511 -24.19 -7.44 -1.56
CA PRO A 511 -24.60 -8.11 -0.32
C PRO A 511 -23.87 -9.43 -0.08
N GLU A 512 -23.76 -10.28 -1.10
CA GLU A 512 -23.10 -11.58 -1.02
C GLU A 512 -21.60 -11.47 -0.71
N VAL A 513 -20.91 -10.48 -1.28
CA VAL A 513 -19.49 -10.22 -1.02
C VAL A 513 -19.32 -9.63 0.37
N ALA A 514 -20.16 -8.66 0.75
CA ALA A 514 -20.13 -8.04 2.07
C ALA A 514 -20.33 -9.07 3.18
N LEU A 515 -21.35 -9.93 3.07
CA LEU A 515 -21.61 -11.01 4.00
C LEU A 515 -20.41 -11.97 4.11
N ALA A 516 -19.87 -12.41 2.97
CA ALA A 516 -18.71 -13.31 2.96
C ALA A 516 -17.49 -12.68 3.64
N LEU A 517 -17.21 -11.39 3.37
CA LEU A 517 -16.12 -10.65 4.02
C LEU A 517 -16.34 -10.51 5.52
N VAL A 518 -17.57 -10.24 5.98
CA VAL A 518 -17.91 -10.14 7.40
C VAL A 518 -17.69 -11.49 8.10
N LEU A 519 -18.22 -12.58 7.54
CA LEU A 519 -18.02 -13.92 8.09
C LEU A 519 -16.51 -14.26 8.15
N CYS A 520 -15.76 -13.95 7.08
CA CYS A 520 -14.32 -14.16 7.04
C CYS A 520 -13.55 -13.26 8.01
N SER A 521 -14.08 -12.08 8.37
CA SER A 521 -13.47 -11.18 9.35
C SER A 521 -13.58 -11.68 10.78
N ALA A 522 -14.62 -12.48 11.05
CA ALA A 522 -14.90 -13.03 12.36
C ALA A 522 -14.09 -14.31 12.64
N VAL A 523 -13.81 -15.09 11.60
CA VAL A 523 -13.13 -16.39 11.72
C VAL A 523 -11.73 -16.38 11.11
N ARG A 524 -10.83 -17.25 11.58
CA ARG A 524 -9.54 -17.45 10.90
C ARG A 524 -9.72 -18.26 9.62
N TRP A 525 -10.14 -17.57 8.55
CA TRP A 525 -10.39 -18.16 7.24
C TRP A 525 -9.14 -18.12 6.36
N PRO A 526 -8.69 -19.27 5.80
CA PRO A 526 -7.57 -19.28 4.86
C PRO A 526 -8.00 -18.73 3.49
N ALA A 527 -7.18 -17.85 2.93
CA ALA A 527 -7.38 -17.36 1.58
C ALA A 527 -6.06 -17.18 0.84
N GLU A 528 -6.07 -17.59 -0.42
CA GLU A 528 -4.97 -17.37 -1.37
C GLU A 528 -5.47 -16.52 -2.53
N GLY A 529 -4.60 -15.71 -3.13
CA GLY A 529 -5.01 -14.66 -4.10
C GLY A 529 -5.80 -15.18 -5.29
N TYR A 530 -5.49 -16.37 -5.80
CA TYR A 530 -6.17 -16.99 -6.96
C TYR A 530 -7.54 -17.60 -6.62
N GLN A 531 -7.86 -17.77 -5.32
CA GLN A 531 -9.13 -18.34 -4.89
C GLN A 531 -10.24 -17.30 -4.95
N LEU A 532 -11.48 -17.77 -5.05
CA LEU A 532 -12.67 -16.91 -4.95
C LEU A 532 -13.01 -16.63 -3.49
N VAL A 533 -13.54 -15.44 -3.24
CA VAL A 533 -14.23 -15.14 -1.98
C VAL A 533 -15.43 -16.08 -1.88
N PRO A 534 -15.63 -16.79 -0.75
CA PRO A 534 -16.65 -17.83 -0.62
C PRO A 534 -18.02 -17.40 -1.13
N GLY A 535 -18.59 -18.15 -2.08
CA GLY A 535 -19.95 -17.92 -2.57
C GLY A 535 -20.10 -16.82 -3.61
N THR A 536 -18.99 -16.29 -4.10
CA THR A 536 -18.99 -15.15 -5.03
C THR A 536 -18.16 -15.47 -6.28
N SER A 537 -18.28 -14.64 -7.30
CA SER A 537 -17.41 -14.64 -8.48
C SER A 537 -16.16 -13.77 -8.33
N VAL A 538 -15.97 -13.13 -7.16
CA VAL A 538 -14.88 -12.19 -6.91
C VAL A 538 -13.65 -12.93 -6.41
N ARG A 539 -12.47 -12.62 -6.96
CA ARG A 539 -11.20 -13.20 -6.51
C ARG A 539 -10.68 -12.50 -5.26
N TRP A 540 -9.99 -13.23 -4.40
CA TRP A 540 -9.30 -12.65 -3.25
C TRP A 540 -8.23 -11.64 -3.68
N SER A 541 -7.53 -11.84 -4.79
CA SER A 541 -6.56 -10.86 -5.29
C SER A 541 -7.20 -9.51 -5.63
N ASP A 542 -8.44 -9.49 -6.13
CA ASP A 542 -9.20 -8.27 -6.37
C ASP A 542 -9.53 -7.54 -5.06
N ILE A 543 -10.03 -8.28 -4.05
CA ILE A 543 -10.31 -7.78 -2.70
C ILE A 543 -9.05 -7.20 -2.05
N PHE A 544 -7.94 -7.93 -2.11
CA PHE A 544 -6.66 -7.53 -1.51
C PHE A 544 -6.06 -6.32 -2.21
N ARG A 545 -6.10 -6.27 -3.54
CA ARG A 545 -5.63 -5.13 -4.34
C ARG A 545 -6.40 -3.86 -4.00
N ALA A 546 -7.72 -3.97 -3.85
CA ALA A 546 -8.58 -2.85 -3.45
C ALA A 546 -8.37 -2.40 -1.99
N GLY A 547 -7.73 -3.24 -1.17
CA GLY A 547 -7.54 -3.02 0.26
C GLY A 547 -8.83 -3.22 1.08
N ALA A 548 -9.75 -4.03 0.55
CA ALA A 548 -10.95 -4.47 1.29
C ALA A 548 -10.59 -5.48 2.38
N ALA A 549 -9.57 -6.32 2.14
CA ALA A 549 -9.01 -7.25 3.11
C ALA A 549 -7.49 -7.35 2.96
N PHE A 550 -6.84 -8.03 3.91
CA PHE A 550 -5.39 -8.14 4.01
C PHE A 550 -4.99 -9.58 4.36
N PRO A 551 -3.95 -10.15 3.72
CA PRO A 551 -3.41 -11.44 4.13
C PRO A 551 -2.69 -11.31 5.48
N ASN A 552 -2.85 -12.30 6.35
CA ASN A 552 -2.20 -12.37 7.65
C ASN A 552 -2.00 -13.84 8.07
N ASN A 553 -0.76 -14.33 8.06
CA ASN A 553 -0.39 -15.67 8.56
C ASN A 553 -1.33 -16.80 8.10
N LYS A 554 -1.50 -16.95 6.77
CA LYS A 554 -2.41 -17.93 6.13
C LYS A 554 -3.89 -17.71 6.42
N SER A 555 -4.28 -16.53 6.91
CA SER A 555 -5.67 -16.12 7.11
C SER A 555 -5.93 -14.74 6.49
N VAL A 556 -7.18 -14.29 6.53
CA VAL A 556 -7.56 -12.94 6.12
C VAL A 556 -7.93 -12.07 7.31
N LEU A 557 -7.48 -10.81 7.24
CA LEU A 557 -7.94 -9.73 8.09
C LEU A 557 -8.77 -8.76 7.27
N VAL A 558 -9.91 -8.37 7.82
CA VAL A 558 -10.79 -7.39 7.18
C VAL A 558 -10.99 -6.25 8.18
N PRO A 559 -10.58 -5.01 7.86
CA PRO A 559 -10.75 -3.87 8.76
C PRO A 559 -12.23 -3.62 9.08
N ARG A 560 -12.60 -3.53 10.36
CA ARG A 560 -14.01 -3.31 10.74
C ARG A 560 -14.56 -1.95 10.30
N LEU A 561 -13.67 -1.00 10.01
CA LEU A 561 -14.01 0.33 9.49
C LEU A 561 -14.99 0.28 8.30
N TRP A 562 -14.96 -0.78 7.49
CA TRP A 562 -15.84 -0.97 6.33
C TRP A 562 -17.33 -0.98 6.66
N TRP A 563 -17.75 -1.66 7.73
CA TRP A 563 -19.17 -1.88 8.05
C TRP A 563 -19.59 -1.28 9.41
N CYS A 564 -18.66 -0.73 10.19
CA CYS A 564 -19.00 -0.01 11.41
C CYS A 564 -19.63 1.37 11.13
N GLU A 565 -19.32 1.99 9.99
CA GLU A 565 -19.77 3.35 9.64
C GLU A 565 -20.97 3.40 8.70
N ASP A 566 -21.11 2.42 7.81
CA ASP A 566 -22.20 2.37 6.85
C ASP A 566 -23.38 1.58 7.46
N THR A 567 -24.33 2.30 8.04
CA THR A 567 -25.51 1.70 8.69
C THR A 567 -26.35 0.88 7.72
N ASN A 568 -26.40 1.26 6.45
CA ASN A 568 -27.17 0.50 5.45
C ASN A 568 -26.53 -0.85 5.17
N ILE A 569 -25.20 -0.86 5.01
CA ILE A 569 -24.43 -2.11 4.85
C ILE A 569 -24.55 -2.96 6.13
N LYS A 570 -24.41 -2.34 7.31
CA LYS A 570 -24.54 -3.03 8.60
C LYS A 570 -25.91 -3.69 8.77
N ASP A 571 -26.98 -2.97 8.44
CA ASP A 571 -28.35 -3.48 8.59
C ASP A 571 -28.69 -4.56 7.54
N ALA A 572 -28.17 -4.43 6.31
CA ALA A 572 -28.25 -5.50 5.32
C ALA A 572 -27.57 -6.79 5.81
N ILE A 573 -26.31 -6.68 6.27
CA ILE A 573 -25.57 -7.81 6.85
C ILE A 573 -26.31 -8.43 8.04
N ARG A 574 -26.90 -7.61 8.92
CA ARG A 574 -27.69 -8.12 10.05
C ARG A 574 -28.89 -8.94 9.59
N ASN A 575 -29.59 -8.50 8.55
CA ASN A 575 -30.74 -9.23 8.04
C ASN A 575 -30.31 -10.56 7.42
N ASP A 576 -29.22 -10.57 6.64
CA ASP A 576 -28.67 -11.80 6.07
C ASP A 576 -28.22 -12.78 7.17
N LEU A 577 -27.55 -12.29 8.22
CA LEU A 577 -27.10 -13.14 9.34
C LEU A 577 -28.27 -13.71 10.16
N LYS A 578 -29.38 -12.97 10.29
CA LYS A 578 -30.61 -13.48 10.92
C LYS A 578 -31.17 -14.69 10.18
N GLU A 579 -31.14 -14.70 8.85
CA GLU A 579 -31.56 -15.86 8.05
C GLU A 579 -30.66 -17.09 8.29
N LEU A 580 -29.39 -16.86 8.64
CA LEU A 580 -28.45 -17.92 8.99
C LEU A 580 -28.56 -18.37 10.46
N ASN A 581 -29.43 -17.71 11.24
CA ASN A 581 -29.51 -17.79 12.70
C ASN A 581 -28.15 -17.58 13.40
N ILE A 582 -27.43 -16.56 12.93
CA ILE A 582 -26.16 -16.11 13.50
C ILE A 582 -26.36 -14.67 13.98
N ASP A 583 -25.94 -14.36 15.20
CA ASP A 583 -26.02 -13.00 15.71
C ASP A 583 -24.77 -12.21 15.32
N LEU A 584 -24.95 -11.04 14.70
CA LEU A 584 -23.83 -10.17 14.33
C LEU A 584 -23.09 -9.65 15.56
N GLU A 585 -23.81 -9.29 16.63
CA GLU A 585 -23.17 -8.75 17.84
C GLU A 585 -22.46 -9.86 18.62
N GLY A 586 -23.03 -11.08 18.65
CA GLY A 586 -22.37 -12.29 19.13
C GLY A 586 -21.17 -12.74 18.28
N LEU A 587 -21.09 -12.37 17.00
CA LEU A 587 -20.00 -12.72 16.08
C LEU A 587 -18.88 -11.65 16.03
N LEU A 588 -19.26 -10.38 16.04
CA LEU A 588 -18.41 -9.20 15.90
C LEU A 588 -18.93 -8.07 16.80
N PRO A 589 -18.77 -8.19 18.13
CA PRO A 589 -19.36 -7.24 19.06
C PRO A 589 -18.84 -5.83 18.82
N ASP A 590 -19.72 -4.84 18.93
CA ASP A 590 -19.36 -3.43 18.83
C ASP A 590 -18.36 -3.05 19.93
N SER A 591 -17.12 -2.74 19.52
CA SER A 591 -16.05 -2.43 20.46
C SER A 591 -16.30 -1.14 21.24
N LEU A 592 -16.98 -0.14 20.67
CA LEU A 592 -17.32 1.08 21.43
C LEU A 592 -18.36 0.79 22.50
N GLN A 593 -19.37 -0.04 22.18
CA GLN A 593 -20.38 -0.46 23.16
C GLN A 593 -19.79 -1.32 24.28
N LEU A 594 -18.97 -2.33 23.93
CA LEU A 594 -18.26 -3.16 24.91
C LEU A 594 -17.47 -2.31 25.90
N LEU A 595 -16.84 -1.25 25.39
CA LEU A 595 -16.07 -0.36 26.22
C LEU A 595 -16.91 0.59 27.05
N ASN A 596 -18.01 1.10 26.55
CA ASN A 596 -18.89 1.99 27.31
C ASN A 596 -19.75 1.23 28.32
N SER A 597 -19.82 -0.11 28.22
CA SER A 597 -20.50 -0.95 29.19
C SER A 597 -19.95 -0.73 30.61
N PRO A 598 -20.82 -0.59 31.62
CA PRO A 598 -20.42 -0.51 33.04
C PRO A 598 -19.95 -1.86 33.60
N THR A 599 -20.30 -2.98 32.96
CA THR A 599 -19.84 -4.33 33.32
C THR A 599 -18.47 -4.62 32.70
N ARG A 600 -17.42 -4.05 33.31
CA ARG A 600 -16.02 -4.14 32.86
C ARG A 600 -15.17 -5.17 33.63
N GLY A 601 -15.77 -6.20 34.22
CA GLY A 601 -15.02 -7.37 34.68
C GLY A 601 -14.49 -8.17 33.48
N ALA A 602 -13.49 -9.05 33.68
CA ALA A 602 -13.02 -9.96 32.63
C ALA A 602 -14.24 -10.63 31.99
N THR A 603 -14.65 -10.18 30.79
CA THR A 603 -15.89 -10.50 30.07
C THR A 603 -16.61 -11.68 30.70
N GLU A 604 -17.54 -11.37 31.60
CA GLU A 604 -18.29 -12.25 32.52
C GLU A 604 -18.10 -13.74 32.21
N ARG A 605 -17.26 -14.43 33.00
CA ARG A 605 -16.87 -15.86 32.87
C ARG A 605 -17.67 -16.62 31.80
N GLY A 606 -17.09 -16.82 30.62
CA GLY A 606 -17.70 -17.67 29.60
C GLY A 606 -18.84 -17.03 28.79
N GLU A 607 -19.67 -16.13 29.32
CA GLU A 607 -20.94 -15.69 28.68
C GLU A 607 -20.77 -15.00 27.31
N LYS A 608 -19.82 -14.06 27.19
CA LYS A 608 -19.52 -13.46 25.88
C LYS A 608 -18.67 -14.36 24.99
N TRP A 609 -17.95 -15.30 25.60
CA TRP A 609 -17.03 -16.21 24.93
C TRP A 609 -17.76 -17.37 24.27
N GLU A 610 -18.77 -17.93 24.94
CA GLU A 610 -19.62 -18.98 24.41
C GLU A 610 -20.37 -18.49 23.17
N GLU A 611 -20.87 -17.25 23.18
CA GLU A 611 -21.51 -16.63 22.03
C GLU A 611 -20.53 -16.49 20.87
N LEU A 612 -19.36 -15.90 21.11
CA LEU A 612 -18.33 -15.73 20.08
C LEU A 612 -17.91 -17.06 19.48
N VAL A 613 -17.71 -18.09 20.30
CA VAL A 613 -17.32 -19.42 19.84
C VAL A 613 -18.44 -20.08 19.06
N ALA A 614 -19.67 -20.09 19.59
CA ALA A 614 -20.82 -20.70 18.92
C ALA A 614 -21.10 -20.03 17.57
N ASN A 615 -21.16 -18.70 17.54
CA ASN A 615 -21.39 -17.95 16.30
C ASN A 615 -20.22 -18.11 15.33
N SER A 616 -18.97 -18.16 15.79
CA SER A 616 -17.80 -18.38 14.91
C SER A 616 -17.76 -19.79 14.32
N LEU A 617 -18.15 -20.81 15.10
CA LEU A 617 -18.28 -22.18 14.62
C LEU A 617 -19.38 -22.29 13.56
N ALA A 618 -20.57 -21.74 13.85
CA ALA A 618 -21.67 -21.68 12.88
C ALA A 618 -21.27 -20.91 11.60
N ALA A 619 -20.64 -19.75 11.74
CA ALA A 619 -20.13 -18.94 10.63
C ALA A 619 -19.12 -19.71 9.77
N ARG A 620 -18.19 -20.44 10.40
CA ARG A 620 -17.19 -21.23 9.68
C ARG A 620 -17.79 -22.43 8.95
N PHE A 621 -18.80 -23.07 9.53
CA PHE A 621 -19.61 -24.09 8.84
C PHE A 621 -20.32 -23.51 7.61
N ARG A 622 -21.00 -22.36 7.77
CA ARG A 622 -21.66 -21.67 6.64
C ARG A 622 -20.67 -21.32 5.55
N LEU A 623 -19.56 -20.68 5.88
CA LEU A 623 -18.48 -20.37 4.93
C LEU A 623 -17.97 -21.62 4.22
N HIS A 624 -17.82 -22.74 4.93
CA HIS A 624 -17.41 -24.00 4.32
C HIS A 624 -18.41 -24.50 3.27
N CYS A 625 -19.70 -24.48 3.60
CA CYS A 625 -20.76 -24.87 2.67
C CYS A 625 -20.82 -23.93 1.46
N ILE A 626 -20.78 -22.62 1.71
CA ILE A 626 -20.80 -21.57 0.68
C ILE A 626 -19.60 -21.70 -0.27
N ALA A 627 -18.38 -21.84 0.27
CA ALA A 627 -17.15 -21.97 -0.52
C ALA A 627 -17.13 -23.21 -1.43
N ARG A 628 -17.89 -24.26 -1.07
CA ARG A 628 -17.97 -25.53 -1.80
C ARG A 628 -19.28 -25.71 -2.56
N ASN A 629 -20.14 -24.69 -2.59
CA ASN A 629 -21.47 -24.75 -3.19
C ASN A 629 -22.31 -25.94 -2.68
N LEU A 630 -22.28 -26.16 -1.36
CA LEU A 630 -23.02 -27.23 -0.68
C LEU A 630 -24.27 -26.67 0.01
N SER A 631 -25.37 -27.42 -0.03
CA SER A 631 -26.57 -27.07 0.73
C SER A 631 -26.35 -27.29 2.23
N ALA A 632 -26.35 -26.22 3.00
CA ALA A 632 -26.11 -26.28 4.44
C ALA A 632 -27.13 -27.15 5.18
N GLU A 633 -28.39 -27.20 4.72
CA GLU A 633 -29.49 -27.91 5.38
C GLU A 633 -29.31 -29.43 5.42
N VAL A 634 -28.62 -30.00 4.44
CA VAL A 634 -28.49 -31.46 4.29
C VAL A 634 -27.05 -31.95 4.40
N THR A 635 -26.08 -31.03 4.39
CA THR A 635 -24.67 -31.37 4.39
C THR A 635 -24.15 -31.58 5.80
N TRP A 636 -23.60 -32.77 6.03
CA TRP A 636 -22.77 -33.06 7.20
C TRP A 636 -21.30 -32.98 6.82
N VAL A 637 -20.54 -32.17 7.54
CA VAL A 637 -19.13 -31.88 7.26
C VAL A 637 -18.27 -32.51 8.36
N PRO A 638 -17.16 -33.21 8.04
CA PRO A 638 -16.25 -33.70 9.09
C PRO A 638 -15.84 -32.57 10.03
N PHE A 639 -15.92 -32.77 11.35
CA PHE A 639 -15.69 -31.70 12.33
C PHE A 639 -14.34 -31.01 12.09
N LEU A 640 -13.29 -31.79 11.81
CA LEU A 640 -11.94 -31.32 11.53
C LEU A 640 -11.79 -30.44 10.28
N LYS A 641 -12.76 -30.42 9.37
CA LYS A 641 -12.79 -29.47 8.23
C LYS A 641 -13.28 -28.09 8.67
N ILE A 642 -14.09 -28.02 9.72
CA ILE A 642 -14.54 -26.77 10.32
C ILE A 642 -13.53 -26.30 11.38
N TYR A 643 -12.96 -27.22 12.16
CA TYR A 643 -11.91 -26.93 13.14
C TYR A 643 -10.62 -27.70 12.79
N PRO A 644 -9.78 -27.17 11.89
CA PRO A 644 -8.47 -27.78 11.63
C PRO A 644 -7.57 -27.60 12.85
N THR A 645 -6.93 -28.69 13.28
CA THR A 645 -5.98 -28.70 14.40
C THR A 645 -4.78 -29.57 14.07
N GLU A 646 -3.61 -29.20 14.59
CA GLU A 646 -2.40 -30.02 14.56
C GLU A 646 -2.22 -30.90 15.80
N ASP A 647 -3.02 -30.66 16.85
CA ASP A 647 -3.02 -31.46 18.08
C ASP A 647 -3.49 -32.90 17.77
N PRO A 648 -2.63 -33.93 17.95
CA PRO A 648 -2.99 -35.31 17.64
C PRO A 648 -4.13 -35.87 18.51
N HIS A 649 -4.21 -35.46 19.78
CA HIS A 649 -5.22 -35.93 20.71
C HIS A 649 -6.60 -35.34 20.37
N LEU A 650 -6.67 -34.01 20.22
CA LEU A 650 -7.89 -33.33 19.79
C LEU A 650 -8.35 -33.84 18.42
N ARG A 651 -7.40 -34.08 17.50
CA ARG A 651 -7.71 -34.68 16.20
C ARG A 651 -8.38 -36.04 16.37
N ALA A 652 -7.82 -36.92 17.18
CA ALA A 652 -8.38 -38.25 17.43
C ALA A 652 -9.76 -38.20 18.14
N VAL A 653 -10.02 -37.17 18.93
CA VAL A 653 -11.31 -36.94 19.61
C VAL A 653 -12.39 -36.44 18.65
N LEU A 654 -12.04 -35.52 17.73
CA LEU A 654 -13.01 -34.90 16.81
C LEU A 654 -13.20 -35.66 15.49
N GLU A 655 -12.22 -36.49 15.10
CA GLU A 655 -12.24 -37.28 13.86
C GLU A 655 -13.48 -38.18 13.68
N PRO A 656 -14.02 -38.84 14.72
CA PRO A 656 -15.22 -39.66 14.60
C PRO A 656 -16.50 -38.88 14.27
N PHE A 657 -16.48 -37.55 14.35
CA PHE A 657 -17.67 -36.73 14.27
C PHE A 657 -17.75 -35.90 12.99
N GLU A 658 -18.98 -35.62 12.59
CA GLU A 658 -19.35 -34.67 11.56
C GLU A 658 -20.45 -33.73 12.08
N VAL A 659 -20.56 -32.55 11.46
CA VAL A 659 -21.38 -31.45 11.94
C VAL A 659 -22.29 -30.93 10.84
N CYS A 660 -23.49 -30.53 11.23
CA CYS A 660 -24.44 -29.81 10.37
C CYS A 660 -25.03 -28.71 11.24
N TRP A 661 -24.57 -27.48 11.07
CA TRP A 661 -25.02 -26.32 11.85
C TRP A 661 -25.93 -25.40 11.03
N SER A 662 -26.84 -26.02 10.26
CA SER A 662 -27.78 -25.32 9.37
C SER A 662 -28.77 -24.44 10.09
N ASP A 663 -28.93 -24.64 11.40
CA ASP A 663 -29.88 -23.91 12.21
C ASP A 663 -29.16 -22.87 13.09
N GLY A 664 -27.85 -22.64 12.86
CA GLY A 664 -27.07 -21.59 13.52
C GLY A 664 -26.89 -21.81 15.02
N VAL A 665 -27.17 -20.77 15.81
CA VAL A 665 -27.05 -20.78 17.27
C VAL A 665 -28.42 -20.60 17.92
N GLU A 666 -28.76 -21.50 18.84
CA GLU A 666 -29.99 -21.44 19.61
C GLU A 666 -29.68 -21.01 21.05
N TYR A 667 -30.44 -20.03 21.55
CA TYR A 667 -30.38 -19.60 22.93
C TYR A 667 -31.65 -20.07 23.63
N PRO A 668 -31.59 -21.05 24.53
CA PRO A 668 -32.76 -21.47 25.27
C PRO A 668 -33.30 -20.25 26.02
N ASN A 669 -34.58 -19.99 25.76
CA ASN A 669 -35.32 -18.86 26.27
C ASN A 669 -35.50 -19.04 27.78
N GLY A 670 -35.24 -17.99 28.57
CA GLY A 670 -35.21 -18.04 30.05
C GLY A 670 -36.53 -18.41 30.76
N GLN A 671 -37.55 -18.84 30.02
CA GLN A 671 -38.77 -19.48 30.53
C GLN A 671 -38.75 -21.02 30.43
N GLY A 672 -37.74 -21.60 29.76
CA GLY A 672 -37.48 -23.04 29.69
C GLY A 672 -36.35 -23.48 30.62
N ASN A 673 -36.09 -24.79 30.66
CA ASN A 673 -34.93 -25.35 31.36
C ASN A 673 -33.65 -25.13 30.55
N GLU A 674 -32.49 -25.19 31.22
CA GLU A 674 -31.19 -25.25 30.54
C GLU A 674 -31.18 -26.39 29.51
N ALA A 675 -30.45 -26.19 28.40
CA ALA A 675 -30.21 -27.29 27.48
C ALA A 675 -29.21 -28.27 28.12
N THR A 676 -29.55 -29.56 28.08
CA THR A 676 -28.70 -30.67 28.59
C THR A 676 -28.41 -31.68 27.49
N VAL A 677 -27.46 -32.59 27.70
CA VAL A 677 -27.14 -33.65 26.73
C VAL A 677 -28.31 -34.61 26.45
N MET A 678 -29.32 -34.61 27.34
CA MET A 678 -30.55 -35.40 27.20
C MET A 678 -31.61 -34.70 26.33
N SER A 679 -31.36 -33.46 25.93
CA SER A 679 -32.26 -32.71 25.05
C SER A 679 -32.25 -33.29 23.63
N ASP A 680 -33.31 -33.02 22.86
CA ASP A 680 -33.35 -33.38 21.45
C ASP A 680 -32.18 -32.73 20.69
N VAL A 681 -31.47 -33.57 19.93
CA VAL A 681 -30.28 -33.17 19.18
C VAL A 681 -30.73 -32.63 17.82
N GLY A 682 -30.85 -31.31 17.74
CA GLY A 682 -31.10 -30.57 16.50
C GLY A 682 -29.81 -30.26 15.73
N LYS A 683 -29.88 -29.26 14.86
CA LYS A 683 -28.72 -28.74 14.09
C LYS A 683 -28.28 -27.35 14.54
N ALA A 684 -28.78 -26.85 15.66
CA ALA A 684 -28.33 -25.60 16.25
C ALA A 684 -27.33 -25.87 17.38
N ILE A 685 -26.27 -25.08 17.46
CA ILE A 685 -25.41 -25.04 18.65
C ILE A 685 -26.22 -24.38 19.76
N LYS A 686 -26.43 -25.07 20.89
CA LYS A 686 -27.18 -24.53 22.02
C LYS A 686 -26.22 -23.81 22.96
N SER A 687 -26.49 -22.53 23.25
CA SER A 687 -25.74 -21.72 24.22
C SER A 687 -26.59 -21.42 25.44
N ASN A 688 -26.13 -21.87 26.61
CA ASN A 688 -26.81 -21.71 27.89
C ASN A 688 -26.49 -20.38 28.57
N ARG A 689 -26.03 -19.36 27.85
CA ARG A 689 -25.67 -18.02 28.38
C ARG A 689 -26.67 -17.39 29.33
N ASN A 690 -27.96 -17.70 29.19
CA ASN A 690 -29.02 -17.16 30.03
C ASN A 690 -29.14 -17.86 31.40
N PHE A 691 -28.34 -18.91 31.65
CA PHE A 691 -28.42 -19.77 32.82
C PHE A 691 -27.09 -19.74 33.58
N ALA A 692 -27.00 -18.87 34.59
CA ALA A 692 -25.77 -18.70 35.39
C ALA A 692 -25.31 -19.97 36.14
N THR A 693 -26.17 -20.99 36.27
CA THR A 693 -25.86 -22.29 36.89
C THR A 693 -25.83 -23.42 35.88
N ALA A 694 -25.66 -23.11 34.58
CA ALA A 694 -25.69 -24.12 33.53
C ALA A 694 -24.65 -25.21 33.81
N HIS A 695 -25.02 -26.46 33.57
CA HIS A 695 -24.08 -27.58 33.69
C HIS A 695 -22.98 -27.53 32.60
N HIS A 696 -23.37 -27.08 31.40
CA HIS A 696 -22.49 -26.85 30.26
C HIS A 696 -22.82 -25.51 29.62
N ASP A 697 -21.80 -24.76 29.21
CA ASP A 697 -21.99 -23.46 28.55
C ASP A 697 -22.54 -23.70 27.13
N LEU A 698 -21.95 -24.65 26.40
CA LEU A 698 -22.35 -24.99 25.03
C LEU A 698 -22.67 -26.48 24.88
N LEU A 699 -23.66 -26.78 24.05
CA LEU A 699 -23.90 -28.11 23.51
C LEU A 699 -23.78 -28.07 21.98
N ILE A 700 -22.76 -28.76 21.47
CA ILE A 700 -22.41 -28.77 20.06
C ILE A 700 -23.01 -30.03 19.41
N PRO A 701 -24.04 -29.91 18.55
CA PRO A 701 -24.63 -31.07 17.91
C PRO A 701 -23.65 -31.65 16.89
N VAL A 702 -23.51 -32.97 16.94
CA VAL A 702 -22.69 -33.77 16.03
C VAL A 702 -23.42 -35.03 15.60
N ARG A 703 -22.95 -35.63 14.52
CA ARG A 703 -23.29 -37.00 14.12
C ARG A 703 -22.05 -37.87 14.23
N CYS A 704 -22.18 -39.02 14.88
CA CYS A 704 -21.12 -40.02 14.91
C CYS A 704 -21.06 -40.72 13.54
N LYS A 705 -19.89 -40.69 12.90
CA LYS A 705 -19.70 -41.31 11.57
C LYS A 705 -19.91 -42.82 11.59
N ALA A 706 -19.54 -43.48 12.69
CA ALA A 706 -19.62 -44.94 12.79
C ALA A 706 -21.05 -45.46 12.99
N THR A 707 -21.87 -44.71 13.75
CA THR A 707 -23.22 -45.16 14.14
C THR A 707 -24.33 -44.39 13.44
N GLY A 708 -24.04 -43.23 12.85
CA GLY A 708 -25.02 -42.30 12.32
C GLY A 708 -25.87 -41.59 13.38
N LYS A 709 -25.65 -41.88 14.67
CA LYS A 709 -26.43 -41.32 15.77
C LYS A 709 -26.12 -39.83 15.95
N LEU A 710 -27.17 -39.04 16.16
CA LEU A 710 -27.05 -37.64 16.56
C LEU A 710 -26.82 -37.56 18.06
N GLU A 711 -25.87 -36.73 18.45
CA GLU A 711 -25.50 -36.52 19.85
C GLU A 711 -24.91 -35.14 20.08
N PHE A 712 -24.78 -34.76 21.35
CA PHE A 712 -24.05 -33.55 21.73
C PHE A 712 -22.61 -33.87 22.15
N ILE A 713 -21.70 -33.00 21.75
CA ILE A 713 -20.44 -32.77 22.46
C ILE A 713 -20.70 -31.62 23.44
N ALA A 714 -20.49 -31.89 24.73
CA ALA A 714 -20.63 -30.89 25.77
C ALA A 714 -19.38 -30.00 25.81
N ALA A 715 -19.55 -28.70 25.97
CA ALA A 715 -18.46 -27.76 25.95
C ALA A 715 -18.55 -26.73 27.08
N GLN A 716 -17.39 -26.41 27.67
CA GLN A 716 -17.21 -25.36 28.68
C GLN A 716 -16.23 -24.31 28.16
N CYS A 717 -16.64 -23.05 28.15
CA CYS A 717 -15.85 -21.92 27.71
C CYS A 717 -15.11 -21.29 28.91
N ARG A 718 -13.78 -21.32 28.86
CA ARG A 718 -12.92 -20.78 29.92
C ARG A 718 -12.11 -19.59 29.43
N TYR A 719 -12.18 -18.52 30.19
CA TYR A 719 -11.33 -17.36 29.98
C TYR A 719 -10.90 -16.80 31.34
N GLY A 720 -9.60 -16.83 31.64
CA GLY A 720 -9.10 -16.39 32.94
C GLY A 720 -7.62 -16.65 33.19
N LYS A 721 -7.18 -16.55 34.44
CA LYS A 721 -5.85 -17.00 34.86
C LYS A 721 -5.87 -18.52 34.99
N LYS A 722 -4.78 -19.17 34.57
CA LYS A 722 -4.46 -20.58 34.84
C LYS A 722 -4.83 -20.93 36.29
N GLN A 723 -5.84 -21.77 36.45
CA GLN A 723 -6.22 -22.31 37.76
C GLN A 723 -5.56 -23.68 37.95
N ASP A 724 -5.19 -23.99 39.18
CA ASP A 724 -4.79 -25.35 39.53
C ASP A 724 -6.02 -26.26 39.66
N ALA A 725 -5.80 -27.56 39.85
CA ALA A 725 -6.87 -28.53 40.04
C ALA A 725 -7.79 -28.19 41.25
N GLY A 726 -7.35 -27.34 42.18
CA GLY A 726 -8.14 -26.87 43.33
C GLY A 726 -9.11 -25.76 42.96
N GLY A 727 -8.69 -24.78 42.16
CA GLY A 727 -9.54 -23.70 41.64
C GLY A 727 -10.70 -24.22 40.77
N LEU A 728 -10.45 -25.29 40.01
CA LEU A 728 -11.46 -25.95 39.17
C LEU A 728 -12.60 -26.62 39.98
N LYS A 729 -12.34 -27.06 41.22
CA LYS A 729 -13.33 -27.76 42.05
C LYS A 729 -14.55 -26.91 42.44
N LEU A 730 -14.41 -25.59 42.50
CA LEU A 730 -15.49 -24.67 42.92
C LEU A 730 -16.44 -24.29 41.79
N GLN A 731 -16.03 -24.52 40.54
CA GLN A 731 -16.85 -24.29 39.33
C GLN A 731 -17.39 -25.60 38.75
N ASP A 732 -16.77 -26.74 39.08
CA ASP A 732 -17.37 -28.09 39.05
C ASP A 732 -18.50 -28.24 40.10
N LYS A 733 -19.42 -27.27 40.20
CA LYS A 733 -20.68 -27.47 40.96
C LYS A 733 -21.61 -28.48 40.28
N ALA A 734 -21.24 -28.98 39.10
CA ALA A 734 -21.66 -30.27 38.61
C ALA A 734 -21.40 -31.30 39.71
N LYS A 735 -22.46 -31.76 40.39
CA LYS A 735 -22.36 -32.85 41.37
C LYS A 735 -21.63 -33.99 40.68
N LYS A 736 -20.40 -34.25 41.14
CA LYS A 736 -19.50 -35.29 40.61
C LYS A 736 -20.08 -36.70 40.73
N ASP A 737 -21.26 -36.84 41.30
CA ASP A 737 -21.85 -38.11 41.66
C ASP A 737 -22.74 -38.69 40.54
N ASN A 738 -23.10 -37.90 39.52
CA ASN A 738 -23.97 -38.33 38.41
C ASN A 738 -23.18 -38.45 37.09
N PHE A 739 -22.27 -39.42 37.03
CA PHE A 739 -21.43 -39.69 35.86
C PHE A 739 -22.20 -40.15 34.61
N GLU A 740 -23.47 -40.51 34.76
CA GLU A 740 -24.34 -40.96 33.67
C GLU A 740 -24.70 -39.84 32.68
N ASP A 741 -24.59 -38.57 33.08
CA ASP A 741 -24.95 -37.39 32.27
C ASP A 741 -23.82 -36.90 31.34
N MET A 742 -22.65 -37.57 31.31
CA MET A 742 -21.50 -37.20 30.46
C MET A 742 -21.10 -38.35 29.52
N GLN A 743 -22.04 -38.91 28.77
CA GLN A 743 -21.82 -40.14 27.99
C GLN A 743 -20.81 -40.01 26.84
N ASN A 744 -20.49 -38.79 26.40
CA ASN A 744 -19.71 -38.53 25.17
C ASN A 744 -18.35 -37.86 25.45
N VAL A 745 -18.16 -36.66 24.90
CA VAL A 745 -16.92 -35.87 24.96
C VAL A 745 -17.22 -34.55 25.68
N LEU A 746 -16.39 -34.21 26.66
CA LEU A 746 -16.33 -32.88 27.24
C LEU A 746 -15.18 -32.10 26.59
N LEU A 747 -15.51 -31.02 25.88
CA LEU A 747 -14.54 -30.05 25.38
C LEU A 747 -14.38 -28.90 26.37
N GLN A 748 -13.15 -28.62 26.75
CA GLN A 748 -12.83 -27.35 27.37
C GLN A 748 -12.26 -26.41 26.31
N ILE A 749 -12.97 -25.32 26.08
CA ILE A 749 -12.60 -24.29 25.13
C ILE A 749 -11.84 -23.21 25.89
N CYS A 750 -10.58 -22.97 25.54
CA CYS A 750 -9.70 -22.09 26.31
C CYS A 750 -8.69 -21.33 25.43
N SER A 751 -7.90 -20.45 26.04
CA SER A 751 -6.74 -19.84 25.38
C SER A 751 -5.63 -20.87 25.13
N GLU A 752 -4.75 -20.64 24.15
CA GLU A 752 -3.67 -21.58 23.85
C GLU A 752 -2.77 -21.80 25.08
N SER A 753 -2.47 -20.73 25.84
CA SER A 753 -1.68 -20.79 27.08
C SER A 753 -2.30 -21.63 28.21
N GLU A 754 -3.62 -21.74 28.26
CA GLU A 754 -4.34 -22.57 29.22
C GLU A 754 -4.51 -24.02 28.74
N GLY A 755 -4.46 -24.23 27.42
CA GLY A 755 -4.53 -25.54 26.76
C GLY A 755 -3.37 -26.48 27.09
N TRP A 756 -2.26 -25.97 27.62
CA TRP A 756 -1.08 -26.78 28.02
C TRP A 756 -1.18 -27.37 29.45
N GLN A 757 -2.35 -27.32 30.09
CA GLN A 757 -2.50 -27.87 31.44
C GLN A 757 -2.49 -29.41 31.41
N SER A 758 -1.47 -30.00 32.02
CA SER A 758 -1.47 -31.42 32.40
C SER A 758 -2.39 -31.62 33.60
N PHE A 759 -3.40 -32.46 33.47
CA PHE A 759 -4.28 -32.79 34.59
C PHE A 759 -3.53 -33.70 35.57
N THR A 760 -3.26 -33.20 36.77
CA THR A 760 -2.71 -33.99 37.88
C THR A 760 -3.77 -34.85 38.58
N ASN A 761 -5.05 -34.65 38.24
CA ASN A 761 -6.15 -35.44 38.75
C ASN A 761 -6.33 -36.71 37.89
N GLU A 762 -6.21 -37.87 38.53
CA GLU A 762 -6.29 -39.19 37.89
C GLU A 762 -7.57 -39.41 37.06
N THR A 763 -8.71 -38.88 37.50
CA THR A 763 -9.98 -39.03 36.77
C THR A 763 -9.97 -38.28 35.44
N TRP A 764 -9.43 -37.07 35.42
CA TRP A 764 -9.32 -36.27 34.19
C TRP A 764 -8.24 -36.80 33.25
N ALA A 765 -7.10 -37.24 33.79
CA ALA A 765 -6.05 -37.92 33.03
C ALA A 765 -6.60 -39.18 32.34
N ARG A 766 -7.33 -40.03 33.07
CA ARG A 766 -7.98 -41.22 32.49
C ARG A 766 -9.01 -40.87 31.42
N ARG A 767 -9.80 -39.81 31.59
CA ARG A 767 -10.75 -39.35 30.56
C ARG A 767 -10.06 -38.83 29.31
N GLN A 768 -8.89 -38.20 29.44
CA GLN A 768 -8.05 -37.85 28.29
C GLN A 768 -7.57 -39.12 27.58
N GLU A 769 -7.04 -40.10 28.31
CA GLU A 769 -6.63 -41.39 27.72
C GLU A 769 -7.78 -42.10 26.99
N GLU A 770 -8.99 -42.05 27.58
CA GLU A 770 -10.22 -42.61 27.00
C GLU A 770 -10.83 -41.74 25.88
N LYS A 771 -10.20 -40.61 25.50
CA LYS A 771 -10.69 -39.65 24.49
C LYS A 771 -12.08 -39.05 24.79
N LYS A 772 -12.49 -39.07 26.06
CA LYS A 772 -13.75 -38.45 26.55
C LYS A 772 -13.57 -36.99 26.97
N TYR A 773 -12.35 -36.50 26.93
CA TYR A 773 -12.03 -35.12 27.27
C TYR A 773 -10.94 -34.57 26.36
N SER A 774 -11.11 -33.34 25.89
CA SER A 774 -10.10 -32.65 25.08
C SER A 774 -10.17 -31.12 25.21
N LEU A 775 -9.13 -30.47 24.70
CA LEU A 775 -8.94 -29.03 24.79
C LEU A 775 -9.05 -28.42 23.40
N MET A 776 -9.88 -27.41 23.24
CA MET A 776 -10.08 -26.68 21.99
C MET A 776 -9.63 -25.23 22.19
N SER A 777 -8.82 -24.72 21.27
CA SER A 777 -8.32 -23.35 21.35
C SER A 777 -9.25 -22.39 20.62
N CYS A 778 -9.63 -21.29 21.27
CA CYS A 778 -10.36 -20.20 20.60
C CYS A 778 -9.52 -19.51 19.51
N GLU A 779 -8.18 -19.56 19.63
CA GLU A 779 -7.24 -18.86 18.73
C GLU A 779 -7.24 -19.43 17.32
N THR A 780 -7.67 -20.67 17.15
CA THR A 780 -7.72 -21.33 15.84
C THR A 780 -9.01 -21.00 15.06
N ILE A 781 -10.04 -20.49 15.74
CA ILE A 781 -11.35 -20.17 15.14
C ILE A 781 -11.65 -18.69 15.09
N ILE A 782 -11.45 -17.93 16.18
CA ILE A 782 -11.88 -16.53 16.27
C ILE A 782 -10.73 -15.62 15.81
N SER A 783 -10.96 -14.83 14.77
CA SER A 783 -9.94 -13.94 14.19
C SER A 783 -9.63 -12.75 15.09
N GLN A 784 -10.66 -12.15 15.68
CA GLN A 784 -10.55 -10.91 16.47
C GLN A 784 -10.19 -11.16 17.94
N LEU A 785 -9.82 -12.39 18.27
CA LEU A 785 -9.60 -12.85 19.63
C LEU A 785 -8.62 -11.96 20.38
N ASP A 786 -7.43 -11.76 19.81
CA ASP A 786 -6.33 -11.10 20.50
C ASP A 786 -6.61 -9.65 20.85
N VAL A 787 -7.50 -9.01 20.09
CA VAL A 787 -7.95 -7.64 20.37
C VAL A 787 -9.05 -7.63 21.43
N LEU A 788 -10.03 -8.54 21.34
CA LEU A 788 -11.09 -8.70 22.34
C LEU A 788 -10.54 -9.08 23.72
N LYS A 789 -9.47 -9.89 23.78
CA LYS A 789 -8.77 -10.26 25.02
C LYS A 789 -8.28 -9.05 25.83
N LEU A 790 -8.10 -7.90 25.18
CA LEU A 790 -7.43 -6.74 25.74
C LEU A 790 -8.38 -5.56 26.00
N LEU A 791 -9.62 -5.63 25.52
CA LEU A 791 -10.72 -4.71 25.85
C LEU A 791 -11.34 -5.11 27.19
#